data_AF-A0A4Q2DCU0-F1
#
_entry.id   AF-A0A4Q2DCU0-F1
#
_cell.length_a   1.000
_cell.length_b   1.000
_cell.length_c   1.000
_cell.angle_alpha   90.00
_cell.angle_beta   90.00
_cell.angle_gamma   90.00
#
_symmetry.space_group_name_H-M   'P 1'
#
loop_
_entity.id
_entity.type
_entity.pdbx_description
1 polymer ?
#
loop_
_entity_poly.entity_id
_entity_poly.type
_entity_poly.pdbx_seq_one_letter_code
_entity_poly.pdbx_strand_id
1 'polypeptide(L)'
;MVHLSAEGKQTLNAFIDGVGHDPSTPPFVFAATTADGEIYSRGMGFNRVGDSESGLVDIDSVFWICSQSKMITHLAALQLIEAGTLSLNDPVSKYLPEFNKLIVIENFPPPVDISTAADMAPVPPLAVEDLKYHPATKIMTVEHLLTYTSGLFYPFDAVPDWNQDIDNAYSAPQDATDPAGGFVKVIKNGLPGIPLKFEPGTDWTYGYSSDILGFVIEKVAGKSLEVYMKESIFDPLGMTRTSFYQSPHIKEKKIEISYRRHGDGLFQPWGHRIYEDDPDKVFALYGGANLLTSTRDYLTLLRHYLQIHSNTLPPDVKPIISRDTLVSKIFQPALSAQGKKSLETMLGPIVANMGTGGIQWGYGGMALAMGDWVVEPDPSMAAKMKLRKEGSAFWSGFLNTTHFIDPSTGVAAVFQAQMLPPLDPVVLRTAGALEGVLYQSLVDGQQALDSFIDGAVQDPSIPPFVFAATTADGEIYSRGTGFNRVGDSASGPVDIDSVFWICSQSKMITHLAALQLIEAGNLLLEDPVSKYLPEFDNLIVIDDLPSHVEVSTKGGMAPTPSTIPPVPKSVKYHPATNVMTVEHLMTFTSGISYSSSGTVVDWDKDIENAYTAPQDKADPVGGFIKDIKKGLPGIPLKFEPGTDWAYGYSSDILGFVIEKATGQSLEIYMHVPHYTPSSERCTVLILCVPLLPGKKTSSIHSPWDHRFYEEDPDKCAFSPALRVSIPYPRRLELIQPLSAVFAFYGGAYLLASARDYLTLLRHLLQLHSNTLPPNVKPIVSRDTLISKVFAPALSPQSQKSIEDMLGPIFDSIETGGIQWGYGGTALALGDWMVESEGTKKKLRKAGSAFWFGFLNTSHFIDPSTGVAAVLQVQTLPPYPDQSILKIGRKVDAMPLLKTYHMVLNTFLSP
;
A
#
# COMPACT_ATOMS: atom_id res chain seq x y z
N MET A 1 5.91 -1.36 -8.48
CA MET A 1 6.67 -1.32 -7.22
C MET A 1 7.21 -2.72 -6.94
N VAL A 2 8.28 -2.83 -6.16
CA VAL A 2 8.87 -4.13 -5.80
C VAL A 2 8.32 -4.58 -4.45
N HIS A 3 8.07 -5.88 -4.31
CA HIS A 3 7.60 -6.49 -3.07
C HIS A 3 8.54 -7.62 -2.69
N LEU A 4 8.71 -7.83 -1.39
CA LEU A 4 9.40 -9.01 -0.88
C LEU A 4 8.45 -10.21 -0.93
N SER A 5 8.82 -11.24 -1.70
CA SER A 5 8.01 -12.46 -1.82
C SER A 5 7.87 -13.19 -0.47
N ALA A 6 6.80 -13.97 -0.32
CA ALA A 6 6.57 -14.76 0.90
C ALA A 6 7.70 -15.80 1.13
N GLU A 7 8.14 -16.46 0.06
CA GLU A 7 9.31 -17.36 0.08
C GLU A 7 10.58 -16.59 0.44
N GLY A 8 10.73 -15.35 -0.02
CA GLY A 8 11.81 -14.45 0.36
C GLY A 8 11.86 -14.15 1.84
N LYS A 9 10.70 -13.81 2.44
CA LYS A 9 10.59 -13.62 3.90
C LYS A 9 10.98 -14.88 4.66
N GLN A 10 10.52 -16.05 4.20
CA GLN A 10 10.89 -17.33 4.80
C GLN A 10 12.39 -17.63 4.66
N THR A 11 12.99 -17.28 3.52
CA THR A 11 14.42 -17.46 3.27
C THR A 11 15.26 -16.54 4.16
N LEU A 12 14.87 -15.27 4.31
CA LEU A 12 15.50 -14.35 5.26
C LEU A 12 15.35 -14.86 6.69
N ASN A 13 14.18 -15.38 7.05
CA ASN A 13 13.94 -15.97 8.36
C ASN A 13 14.86 -17.16 8.63
N ALA A 14 14.89 -18.13 7.71
CA ALA A 14 15.73 -19.31 7.81
C ALA A 14 17.23 -18.95 7.85
N PHE A 15 17.64 -17.93 7.11
CA PHE A 15 19.01 -17.42 7.17
C PHE A 15 19.34 -16.87 8.55
N ILE A 16 18.47 -16.01 9.10
CA ILE A 16 18.65 -15.45 10.45
C ILE A 16 18.67 -16.55 11.51
N ASP A 17 17.76 -17.52 11.45
CA ASP A 17 17.73 -18.67 12.36
C ASP A 17 19.04 -19.49 12.25
N GLY A 18 19.53 -19.71 11.03
CA GLY A 18 20.79 -20.41 10.78
C GLY A 18 21.99 -19.71 11.42
N VAL A 19 22.16 -18.40 11.23
CA VAL A 19 23.27 -17.65 11.84
C VAL A 19 23.09 -17.43 13.34
N GLY A 20 21.86 -17.48 13.86
CA GLY A 20 21.57 -17.39 15.30
C GLY A 20 22.06 -18.60 16.10
N HIS A 21 22.27 -19.74 15.45
CA HIS A 21 22.91 -20.91 16.05
C HIS A 21 24.44 -20.81 16.11
N ASP A 22 25.04 -19.87 15.36
CA ASP A 22 26.48 -19.62 15.39
C ASP A 22 26.83 -18.66 16.55
N PRO A 23 27.55 -19.12 17.59
CA PRO A 23 27.92 -18.28 18.73
C PRO A 23 28.89 -17.15 18.35
N SER A 24 29.42 -17.14 17.13
CA SER A 24 30.27 -16.09 16.57
C SER A 24 29.49 -14.97 15.85
N THR A 25 28.16 -15.05 15.78
CA THR A 25 27.27 -13.99 15.27
C THR A 25 26.82 -13.08 16.42
N PRO A 26 27.04 -11.75 16.36
CA PRO A 26 26.62 -10.86 17.44
C PRO A 26 25.09 -10.65 17.40
N PRO A 27 24.48 -10.11 18.47
CA PRO A 27 23.12 -9.61 18.39
C PRO A 27 22.99 -8.52 17.31
N PHE A 28 21.93 -8.59 16.51
CA PHE A 28 21.68 -7.63 15.43
C PHE A 28 20.19 -7.48 15.11
N VAL A 29 19.84 -6.41 14.39
CA VAL A 29 18.56 -6.24 13.69
C VAL A 29 18.82 -6.00 12.21
N PHE A 30 18.03 -6.64 11.36
CA PHE A 30 17.92 -6.30 9.95
C PHE A 30 16.49 -5.88 9.63
N ALA A 31 16.33 -4.73 8.99
CA ALA A 31 15.03 -4.24 8.56
C ALA A 31 15.10 -3.57 7.18
N ALA A 32 14.04 -3.74 6.39
CA ALA A 32 13.93 -3.22 5.03
C ALA A 32 12.55 -2.60 4.79
N THR A 33 12.50 -1.59 3.93
CA THR A 33 11.31 -0.81 3.62
C THR A 33 11.27 -0.46 2.14
N THR A 34 10.06 -0.29 1.61
CA THR A 34 9.79 0.48 0.39
C THR A 34 9.21 1.85 0.77
N ALA A 35 8.84 2.66 -0.22
CA ALA A 35 8.08 3.88 0.00
C ALA A 35 6.68 3.61 0.64
N ASP A 36 6.12 2.42 0.42
CA ASP A 36 4.78 2.05 0.91
C ASP A 36 4.79 1.60 2.36
N GLY A 37 5.88 0.98 2.81
CA GLY A 37 5.94 0.47 4.17
C GLY A 37 7.13 -0.44 4.44
N GLU A 38 7.19 -0.90 5.69
CA GLU A 38 8.14 -1.92 6.12
C GLU A 38 7.82 -3.24 5.39
N ILE A 39 8.80 -3.81 4.71
CA ILE A 39 8.65 -5.07 4.00
C ILE A 39 9.25 -6.24 4.78
N TYR A 40 10.18 -5.97 5.70
CA TYR A 40 10.80 -6.97 6.57
C TYR A 40 11.42 -6.31 7.81
N SER A 41 11.30 -6.97 8.96
CA SER A 41 12.13 -6.68 10.12
C SER A 41 12.30 -7.92 10.98
N ARG A 42 13.53 -8.15 11.45
CA ARG A 42 13.82 -9.23 12.40
C ARG A 42 15.09 -8.94 13.18
N GLY A 43 15.02 -9.14 14.49
CA GLY A 43 16.15 -9.12 15.40
C GLY A 43 16.63 -10.52 15.76
N MET A 44 17.88 -10.62 16.20
CA MET A 44 18.53 -11.83 16.68
C MET A 44 19.36 -11.51 17.92
N GLY A 45 19.33 -12.42 18.89
CA GLY A 45 20.09 -12.33 20.14
C GLY A 45 19.41 -11.51 21.23
N PHE A 46 20.19 -11.20 22.26
CA PHE A 46 19.75 -10.47 23.46
C PHE A 46 20.41 -9.09 23.55
N ASN A 47 19.79 -8.16 24.26
CA ASN A 47 20.28 -6.77 24.39
C ASN A 47 21.68 -6.69 25.01
N ARG A 48 22.02 -7.67 25.86
CA ARG A 48 23.35 -7.88 26.42
C ARG A 48 23.83 -9.30 26.09
N VAL A 49 25.04 -9.38 25.53
CA VAL A 49 25.71 -10.66 25.24
C VAL A 49 25.88 -11.46 26.52
N GLY A 50 25.46 -12.73 26.50
CA GLY A 50 25.58 -13.66 27.63
C GLY A 50 24.50 -13.52 28.72
N ASP A 51 23.51 -12.64 28.52
CA ASP A 51 22.44 -12.38 29.48
C ASP A 51 21.07 -12.57 28.81
N SER A 52 20.49 -13.75 28.98
CA SER A 52 19.18 -14.09 28.42
C SER A 52 18.01 -13.33 29.07
N GLU A 53 18.24 -12.68 30.21
CA GLU A 53 17.21 -11.88 30.92
C GLU A 53 17.20 -10.42 30.45
N SER A 54 18.21 -9.98 29.68
CA SER A 54 18.34 -8.61 29.18
C SER A 54 17.29 -8.21 28.12
N GLY A 55 16.44 -9.13 27.69
CA GLY A 55 15.45 -8.94 26.65
C GLY A 55 16.00 -9.23 25.25
N LEU A 56 15.08 -9.52 24.32
CA LEU A 56 15.43 -9.80 22.92
C LEU A 56 15.73 -8.52 22.16
N VAL A 57 16.66 -8.62 21.21
CA VAL A 57 16.89 -7.59 20.22
C VAL A 57 15.72 -7.55 19.23
N ASP A 58 15.12 -6.39 19.05
CA ASP A 58 13.97 -6.17 18.17
C ASP A 58 14.11 -4.83 17.41
N ILE A 59 13.15 -4.50 16.53
CA ILE A 59 13.19 -3.27 15.75
C ILE A 59 13.11 -1.98 16.61
N ASP A 60 12.63 -2.08 17.84
CA ASP A 60 12.54 -0.97 18.79
C ASP A 60 13.80 -0.86 19.69
N SER A 61 14.73 -1.81 19.61
CA SER A 61 16.06 -1.74 20.22
C SER A 61 16.84 -0.52 19.72
N VAL A 62 17.56 0.14 20.63
CA VAL A 62 18.28 1.39 20.37
C VAL A 62 19.78 1.12 20.23
N PHE A 63 20.36 1.65 19.17
CA PHE A 63 21.76 1.51 18.81
C PHE A 63 22.46 2.87 18.84
N TRP A 64 23.72 2.87 19.26
CA TRP A 64 24.65 3.95 18.99
C TRP A 64 25.14 3.84 17.55
N ILE A 65 24.58 4.69 16.69
CA ILE A 65 24.76 4.55 15.24
C ILE A 65 26.05 5.20 14.70
N CYS A 66 26.85 5.79 15.59
CA CYS A 66 28.14 6.38 15.28
C CYS A 66 28.05 7.29 14.02
N SER A 67 28.79 6.92 12.98
CA SER A 67 28.91 7.67 11.73
C SER A 67 27.64 7.77 10.89
N GLN A 68 26.59 6.98 11.15
CA GLN A 68 25.30 7.19 10.47
C GLN A 68 24.61 8.49 10.91
N SER A 69 24.99 9.05 12.07
CA SER A 69 24.54 10.38 12.53
C SER A 69 24.79 11.49 11.50
N LYS A 70 25.80 11.31 10.64
CA LYS A 70 26.19 12.25 9.59
C LYS A 70 25.04 12.53 8.62
N MET A 71 24.26 11.51 8.25
CA MET A 71 23.10 11.67 7.37
C MET A 71 22.10 12.68 7.94
N ILE A 72 21.82 12.59 9.24
CA ILE A 72 20.83 13.43 9.93
C ILE A 72 21.39 14.85 10.15
N THR A 73 22.67 14.98 10.49
CA THR A 73 23.34 16.29 10.61
C THR A 73 23.40 17.03 9.28
N HIS A 74 23.69 16.32 8.19
CA HIS A 74 23.71 16.93 6.85
C HIS A 74 22.31 17.34 6.39
N LEU A 75 21.29 16.52 6.68
CA LEU A 75 19.89 16.89 6.45
C LEU A 75 19.51 18.18 7.20
N ALA A 76 19.86 18.29 8.48
CA ALA A 76 19.61 19.47 9.29
C ALA A 76 20.25 20.74 8.70
N ALA A 77 21.50 20.65 8.23
CA ALA A 77 22.16 21.76 7.54
C ALA A 77 21.47 22.12 6.22
N LEU A 78 21.04 21.13 5.43
CA LEU A 78 20.32 21.36 4.18
C LEU A 78 18.96 22.02 4.41
N GLN A 79 18.24 21.71 5.49
CA GLN A 79 17.01 22.42 5.88
C GLN A 79 17.28 23.91 6.14
N LEU A 80 18.37 24.25 6.83
CA LEU A 80 18.76 25.64 7.07
C LEU A 80 19.19 26.37 5.79
N ILE A 81 19.73 25.63 4.81
CA ILE A 81 20.08 26.15 3.49
C ILE A 81 18.83 26.42 2.66
N GLU A 82 17.83 25.53 2.65
CA GLU A 82 16.54 25.77 2.01
C GLU A 82 15.81 26.97 2.61
N ALA A 83 15.91 27.13 3.94
CA ALA A 83 15.37 28.29 4.64
C ALA A 83 16.13 29.60 4.35
N GLY A 84 17.29 29.55 3.68
CA GLY A 84 18.13 30.70 3.38
C GLY A 84 18.88 31.28 4.59
N THR A 85 18.84 30.59 5.73
CA THR A 85 19.51 31.01 6.99
C THR A 85 20.97 30.56 7.06
N LEU A 86 21.34 29.55 6.26
CA LEU A 86 22.70 29.08 6.07
C LEU A 86 23.03 29.07 4.58
N SER A 87 24.26 29.41 4.21
CA SER A 87 24.72 29.32 2.81
C SER A 87 25.87 28.34 2.67
N LEU A 88 25.90 27.60 1.56
CA LEU A 88 27.02 26.73 1.17
C LEU A 88 28.36 27.49 1.15
N ASN A 89 28.33 28.76 0.76
CA ASN A 89 29.52 29.61 0.63
C ASN A 89 29.87 30.37 1.92
N ASP A 90 29.07 30.23 2.99
CA ASP A 90 29.41 30.90 4.24
C ASP A 90 30.77 30.38 4.73
N PRO A 91 31.71 31.27 5.09
CA PRO A 91 32.92 30.86 5.76
C PRO A 91 32.56 30.27 7.13
N VAL A 92 33.15 29.13 7.50
CA VAL A 92 32.90 28.50 8.81
C VAL A 92 33.24 29.45 9.96
N SER A 93 34.24 30.31 9.75
CA SER A 93 34.66 31.32 10.72
C SER A 93 33.64 32.42 11.02
N LYS A 94 32.58 32.55 10.21
CA LYS A 94 31.40 33.36 10.53
C LYS A 94 30.70 32.87 11.79
N TYR A 95 30.72 31.57 12.04
CA TYR A 95 30.00 30.91 13.14
C TYR A 95 30.96 30.43 14.24
N LEU A 96 32.18 30.02 13.86
CA LEU A 96 33.22 29.50 14.75
C LEU A 96 34.53 30.28 14.50
N PRO A 97 34.75 31.45 15.14
CA PRO A 97 35.84 32.37 14.82
C PRO A 97 37.26 31.78 14.82
N GLU A 98 37.48 30.69 15.55
CA GLU A 98 38.72 29.91 15.59
C GLU A 98 39.14 29.38 14.22
N PHE A 99 38.17 29.13 13.33
CA PHE A 99 38.40 28.68 11.95
C PHE A 99 39.00 29.76 11.04
N ASN A 100 39.27 30.96 11.54
CA ASN A 100 40.12 31.95 10.85
C ASN A 100 41.62 31.57 10.88
N LYS A 101 42.02 30.59 11.69
CA LYS A 101 43.42 30.16 11.83
C LYS A 101 43.53 28.67 11.52
N LEU A 102 43.75 28.36 10.25
CA LEU A 102 43.92 27.01 9.75
C LEU A 102 45.38 26.80 9.33
N ILE A 103 45.90 25.59 9.52
CA ILE A 103 47.24 25.19 9.05
C ILE A 103 47.13 23.86 8.29
N VAL A 104 47.92 23.70 7.23
CA VAL A 104 48.01 22.45 6.45
C VAL A 104 49.30 21.74 6.84
N ILE A 105 49.18 20.47 7.22
CA ILE A 105 50.32 19.62 7.59
C ILE A 105 50.97 19.08 6.31
N GLU A 106 52.29 19.25 6.19
CA GLU A 106 53.06 18.88 4.99
C GLU A 106 53.59 17.44 5.04
N ASN A 107 53.97 16.96 6.23
CA ASN A 107 54.58 15.66 6.44
C ASN A 107 53.62 14.67 7.10
N PHE A 108 52.39 14.59 6.59
CA PHE A 108 51.44 13.58 7.05
C PHE A 108 52.05 12.18 6.92
N PRO A 109 51.92 11.32 7.95
CA PRO A 109 52.35 9.94 7.83
C PRO A 109 51.52 9.24 6.73
N PRO A 110 52.11 8.25 6.03
CA PRO A 110 51.35 7.47 5.07
C PRO A 110 50.16 6.79 5.77
N PRO A 111 48.99 6.70 5.12
CA PRO A 111 47.81 6.08 5.71
C PRO A 111 48.11 4.61 6.06
N VAL A 112 47.63 4.18 7.22
CA VAL A 112 47.69 2.77 7.64
C VAL A 112 46.59 1.98 6.93
N ASP A 113 46.91 0.80 6.41
CA ASP A 113 45.90 -0.10 5.84
C ASP A 113 45.00 -0.64 6.95
N ILE A 114 43.77 -0.14 7.00
CA ILE A 114 42.77 -0.50 8.01
C ILE A 114 42.39 -1.99 7.97
N SER A 115 42.59 -2.67 6.84
CA SER A 115 42.30 -4.10 6.70
C SER A 115 43.32 -4.99 7.42
N THR A 116 44.50 -4.45 7.75
CA THR A 116 45.55 -5.13 8.52
C THR A 116 45.69 -4.62 9.95
N ALA A 117 44.83 -3.68 10.38
CA ALA A 117 44.97 -2.98 11.65
C ALA A 117 44.93 -3.91 12.89
N ALA A 118 44.32 -5.09 12.79
CA ALA A 118 44.30 -6.06 13.88
C ALA A 118 45.68 -6.68 14.18
N ASP A 119 46.60 -6.69 13.21
CA ASP A 119 47.91 -7.36 13.29
C ASP A 119 49.11 -6.40 13.35
N MET A 120 48.86 -5.08 13.36
CA MET A 120 49.94 -4.07 13.37
C MET A 120 50.27 -3.60 14.80
N ALA A 121 51.57 -3.44 15.08
CA ALA A 121 52.01 -2.71 16.27
C ALA A 121 51.52 -1.24 16.20
N PRO A 122 51.12 -0.63 17.33
CA PRO A 122 50.68 0.77 17.34
C PRO A 122 51.73 1.67 16.70
N VAL A 123 51.34 2.42 15.66
CA VAL A 123 52.18 3.50 15.14
C VAL A 123 52.14 4.62 16.18
N PRO A 124 53.28 5.05 16.75
CA PRO A 124 53.29 6.16 17.69
C PRO A 124 52.72 7.40 16.99
N PRO A 125 51.81 8.18 17.64
CA PRO A 125 51.41 9.45 17.09
C PRO A 125 52.66 10.32 16.88
N LEU A 126 52.74 11.02 15.73
CA LEU A 126 53.79 12.01 15.52
C LEU A 126 53.70 13.05 16.64
N ALA A 127 54.81 13.29 17.33
CA ALA A 127 54.87 14.34 18.32
C ALA A 127 54.58 15.68 17.65
N VAL A 128 53.85 16.56 18.33
CA VAL A 128 53.48 17.89 17.79
C VAL A 128 54.72 18.69 17.38
N GLU A 129 55.85 18.47 18.06
CA GLU A 129 57.13 19.11 17.76
C GLU A 129 57.73 18.70 16.41
N ASP A 130 57.34 17.54 15.85
CA ASP A 130 57.87 16.98 14.61
C ASP A 130 57.01 17.30 13.36
N LEU A 131 55.86 17.93 13.55
CA LEU A 131 54.95 18.30 12.45
C LEU A 131 55.47 19.54 11.69
N LYS A 132 55.61 19.41 10.38
CA LYS A 132 55.83 20.51 9.45
C LYS A 132 54.48 20.98 8.91
N TYR A 133 54.23 22.29 8.97
CA TYR A 133 52.97 22.87 8.53
C TYR A 133 53.16 24.30 8.02
N HIS A 134 52.22 24.76 7.20
CA HIS A 134 52.09 26.16 6.77
C HIS A 134 50.66 26.67 6.97
N PRO A 135 50.42 27.99 7.07
CA PRO A 135 49.07 28.55 7.13
C PRO A 135 48.26 28.19 5.89
N ALA A 136 47.00 27.78 6.07
CA ALA A 136 46.11 27.54 4.94
C ALA A 136 45.84 28.86 4.19
N THR A 137 45.78 28.78 2.87
CA THR A 137 45.53 29.92 1.97
C THR A 137 44.07 29.99 1.53
N LYS A 138 43.31 28.90 1.66
CA LYS A 138 41.88 28.85 1.33
C LYS A 138 40.99 28.97 2.56
N ILE A 139 39.83 29.58 2.35
CA ILE A 139 38.79 29.71 3.36
C ILE A 139 37.96 28.41 3.41
N MET A 140 37.76 27.86 4.61
CA MET A 140 36.83 26.75 4.81
C MET A 140 35.38 27.26 4.77
N THR A 141 34.54 26.66 3.94
CA THR A 141 33.12 26.98 3.80
C THR A 141 32.24 25.86 4.35
N VAL A 142 30.94 26.14 4.52
CA VAL A 142 29.94 25.12 4.89
C VAL A 142 29.87 23.99 3.86
N GLU A 143 30.02 24.29 2.57
CA GLU A 143 30.11 23.29 1.51
C GLU A 143 31.24 22.30 1.77
N HIS A 144 32.42 22.78 2.15
CA HIS A 144 33.55 21.90 2.44
C HIS A 144 33.30 20.95 3.63
N LEU A 145 32.46 21.35 4.59
CA LEU A 145 32.02 20.46 5.67
C LEU A 145 31.04 19.40 5.14
N LEU A 146 30.04 19.80 4.35
CA LEU A 146 29.03 18.90 3.78
C LEU A 146 29.61 17.85 2.82
N THR A 147 30.71 18.16 2.15
CA THR A 147 31.32 17.28 1.15
C THR A 147 32.59 16.59 1.64
N TYR A 148 32.98 16.77 2.91
CA TYR A 148 34.21 16.20 3.48
C TYR A 148 35.50 16.64 2.75
N THR A 149 35.46 17.81 2.12
CA THR A 149 36.61 18.46 1.49
C THR A 149 37.20 19.58 2.36
N SER A 150 36.90 19.61 3.65
CA SER A 150 37.40 20.63 4.60
C SER A 150 38.88 20.47 4.92
N GLY A 151 39.43 19.26 4.77
CA GLY A 151 40.76 18.90 5.24
C GLY A 151 40.81 18.48 6.71
N LEU A 152 39.70 18.59 7.46
CA LEU A 152 39.59 18.07 8.82
C LEU A 152 39.61 16.54 8.79
N PHE A 153 40.47 15.93 9.58
CA PHE A 153 40.74 14.49 9.56
C PHE A 153 40.63 13.91 10.98
N TYR A 154 40.28 12.62 11.08
CA TYR A 154 40.50 11.87 12.32
C TYR A 154 41.96 11.40 12.40
N PRO A 155 42.57 11.33 13.59
CA PRO A 155 43.95 10.86 13.77
C PRO A 155 44.09 9.32 13.63
N PHE A 156 43.29 8.65 12.80
CA PHE A 156 43.25 7.18 12.65
C PHE A 156 44.57 6.52 12.20
N ASP A 157 45.61 7.31 11.91
CA ASP A 157 46.93 6.80 11.54
C ASP A 157 47.71 6.18 12.74
N ALA A 158 47.17 6.28 13.97
CA ALA A 158 47.60 5.48 15.11
C ALA A 158 46.51 4.45 15.44
N VAL A 159 46.74 3.17 15.14
CA VAL A 159 45.83 2.08 15.53
C VAL A 159 45.83 2.01 17.06
N PRO A 160 44.72 2.31 17.76
CA PRO A 160 44.64 2.11 19.19
C PRO A 160 44.76 0.62 19.49
N ASP A 161 45.36 0.24 20.62
CA ASP A 161 45.05 -1.07 21.19
C ASP A 161 43.54 -1.08 21.46
N TRP A 162 42.77 -1.75 20.59
CA TRP A 162 41.31 -1.82 20.69
C TRP A 162 40.82 -2.42 22.01
N ASN A 163 41.72 -2.95 22.84
CA ASN A 163 41.45 -3.48 24.17
C ASN A 163 41.71 -2.50 25.33
N GLN A 164 42.32 -1.32 25.13
CA GLN A 164 42.83 -0.50 26.26
C GLN A 164 42.60 1.02 26.12
N ASP A 165 41.35 1.42 25.88
CA ASP A 165 40.88 2.82 25.76
C ASP A 165 41.13 3.48 24.40
N ILE A 166 40.05 4.01 23.81
CA ILE A 166 40.12 4.87 22.62
C ILE A 166 40.33 6.31 23.13
N ASP A 167 41.58 6.69 23.39
CA ASP A 167 41.92 8.09 23.65
C ASP A 167 41.74 8.87 22.33
N ASN A 168 40.63 9.59 22.23
CA ASN A 168 40.26 10.35 21.05
C ASN A 168 39.55 11.64 21.47
N ALA A 169 39.32 12.55 20.50
CA ALA A 169 38.65 13.81 20.79
C ALA A 169 37.24 13.66 21.39
N TYR A 170 36.60 12.50 21.28
CA TYR A 170 35.27 12.24 21.81
C TYR A 170 35.27 11.77 23.28
N SER A 171 36.38 11.25 23.78
CA SER A 171 36.56 10.87 25.19
C SER A 171 37.17 11.99 26.06
N ALA A 172 37.63 13.09 25.43
CA ALA A 172 38.13 14.26 26.12
C ALA A 172 37.05 14.96 26.99
N PRO A 173 37.42 15.55 28.15
CA PRO A 173 36.49 16.33 28.96
C PRO A 173 35.84 17.47 28.16
N GLN A 174 34.52 17.56 28.24
CA GLN A 174 33.74 18.57 27.53
C GLN A 174 33.68 19.88 28.33
N ASP A 175 33.76 21.02 27.63
CA ASP A 175 33.59 22.33 28.24
C ASP A 175 32.09 22.64 28.34
N ALA A 176 31.58 22.78 29.57
CA ALA A 176 30.16 23.06 29.82
C ALA A 176 29.73 24.47 29.38
N THR A 177 30.67 25.41 29.26
CA THR A 177 30.40 26.82 28.95
C THR A 177 30.61 27.16 27.49
N ASP A 178 31.55 26.48 26.83
CA ASP A 178 31.81 26.60 25.40
C ASP A 178 32.14 25.24 24.77
N PRO A 179 31.13 24.39 24.53
CA PRO A 179 31.36 23.03 24.03
C PRO A 179 32.11 23.00 22.69
N ALA A 180 31.76 23.92 21.77
CA ALA A 180 32.40 24.01 20.46
C ALA A 180 33.87 24.47 20.57
N GLY A 181 34.16 25.52 21.35
CA GLY A 181 35.52 25.98 21.57
C GLY A 181 36.38 24.97 22.32
N GLY A 182 35.78 24.26 23.29
CA GLY A 182 36.40 23.13 23.98
C GLY A 182 36.83 22.02 23.02
N PHE A 183 35.94 21.60 22.12
CA PHE A 183 36.25 20.61 21.09
C PHE A 183 37.33 21.10 20.12
N VAL A 184 37.23 22.35 19.64
CA VAL A 184 38.23 22.97 18.76
C VAL A 184 39.62 22.99 19.43
N LYS A 185 39.69 23.26 20.74
CA LYS A 185 40.94 23.22 21.51
C LYS A 185 41.57 21.82 21.52
N VAL A 186 40.75 20.77 21.64
CA VAL A 186 41.19 19.37 21.61
C VAL A 186 41.79 19.02 20.24
N ILE A 187 41.06 19.25 19.13
CA ILE A 187 41.55 18.90 17.79
C ILE A 187 42.73 19.77 17.34
N LYS A 188 42.86 20.99 17.88
CA LYS A 188 44.01 21.86 17.66
C LYS A 188 45.28 21.32 18.32
N ASN A 189 45.16 20.54 19.40
CA ASN A 189 46.25 19.87 20.10
C ASN A 189 47.50 20.75 20.32
N GLY A 190 47.30 22.00 20.77
CA GLY A 190 48.41 22.93 21.06
C GLY A 190 49.08 23.60 19.85
N LEU A 191 48.71 23.26 18.61
CA LEU A 191 49.22 23.88 17.38
C LEU A 191 48.81 25.36 17.26
N PRO A 192 49.47 26.19 16.43
CA PRO A 192 49.09 27.61 16.28
C PRO A 192 47.74 27.83 15.58
N GLY A 193 47.26 26.85 14.82
CA GLY A 193 45.97 26.84 14.12
C GLY A 193 45.37 25.43 14.06
N ILE A 194 44.14 25.32 13.56
CA ILE A 194 43.46 24.02 13.40
C ILE A 194 44.16 23.25 12.27
N PRO A 195 44.65 22.02 12.54
CA PRO A 195 45.38 21.23 11.54
C PRO A 195 44.45 20.65 10.47
N LEU A 196 44.89 20.71 9.22
CA LEU A 196 44.24 20.14 8.04
C LEU A 196 45.21 19.22 7.29
N LYS A 197 44.67 18.19 6.63
CA LYS A 197 45.41 17.28 5.74
C LYS A 197 45.74 17.90 4.38
N PHE A 198 44.93 18.86 3.95
CA PHE A 198 45.08 19.59 2.69
C PHE A 198 44.28 20.90 2.75
N GLU A 199 44.47 21.75 1.74
CA GLU A 199 43.73 23.01 1.59
C GLU A 199 42.22 22.78 1.35
N PRO A 200 41.31 23.49 2.03
CA PRO A 200 39.87 23.32 1.83
C PRO A 200 39.45 23.31 0.35
N GLY A 201 38.71 22.28 -0.05
CA GLY A 201 38.17 22.07 -1.39
C GLY A 201 39.13 21.40 -2.39
N THR A 202 40.37 21.04 -2.02
CA THR A 202 41.31 20.41 -2.99
C THR A 202 41.25 18.90 -3.06
N ASP A 203 40.86 18.23 -1.98
CA ASP A 203 40.82 16.77 -1.88
C ASP A 203 39.72 16.34 -0.90
N TRP A 204 39.63 15.06 -0.57
CA TRP A 204 38.66 14.47 0.34
C TRP A 204 39.37 13.71 1.48
N THR A 205 38.88 13.86 2.71
CA THR A 205 39.33 13.03 3.84
C THR A 205 38.23 12.85 4.87
N TYR A 206 38.19 11.69 5.50
CA TYR A 206 37.22 11.38 6.55
C TYR A 206 37.66 11.96 7.90
N GLY A 207 36.74 12.65 8.58
CA GLY A 207 37.09 13.43 9.77
C GLY A 207 35.92 14.12 10.47
N TYR A 208 36.28 15.13 11.25
CA TYR A 208 35.39 15.90 12.12
C TYR A 208 34.41 16.86 11.40
N SER A 209 34.32 16.82 10.06
CA SER A 209 33.50 17.76 9.28
C SER A 209 32.05 17.84 9.74
N SER A 210 31.40 16.70 10.02
CA SER A 210 30.03 16.67 10.53
C SER A 210 29.88 17.17 11.96
N ASP A 211 30.90 17.03 12.82
CA ASP A 211 30.85 17.56 14.19
C ASP A 211 30.90 19.08 14.17
N ILE A 212 31.81 19.64 13.36
CA ILE A 212 31.90 21.09 13.14
C ILE A 212 30.62 21.61 12.47
N LEU A 213 30.04 20.88 11.52
CA LEU A 213 28.75 21.22 10.92
C LEU A 213 27.63 21.25 11.98
N GLY A 214 27.63 20.31 12.92
CA GLY A 214 26.73 20.30 14.08
C GLY A 214 26.82 21.60 14.89
N PHE A 215 28.02 22.03 15.27
CA PHE A 215 28.22 23.30 15.98
C PHE A 215 27.79 24.52 15.14
N VAL A 216 28.01 24.50 13.82
CA VAL A 216 27.51 25.55 12.92
C VAL A 216 25.98 25.60 12.95
N ILE A 217 25.30 24.46 12.88
CA ILE A 217 23.83 24.36 12.98
C ILE A 217 23.35 24.98 14.30
N GLU A 218 24.01 24.67 15.42
CA GLU A 218 23.64 25.23 16.73
C GLU A 218 23.72 26.76 16.76
N LYS A 219 24.81 27.32 16.21
CA LYS A 219 25.00 28.78 16.13
C LYS A 219 23.97 29.45 15.22
N VAL A 220 23.62 28.82 14.10
CA VAL A 220 22.64 29.35 13.13
C VAL A 220 21.22 29.26 13.68
N ALA A 221 20.85 28.12 14.27
CA ALA A 221 19.52 27.86 14.80
C ALA A 221 19.26 28.58 16.14
N GLY A 222 20.32 28.95 16.88
CA GLY A 222 20.20 29.51 18.23
C GLY A 222 19.64 28.50 19.25
N LYS A 223 19.79 27.20 18.96
CA LYS A 223 19.30 26.06 19.76
C LYS A 223 20.37 24.97 19.76
N SER A 224 20.32 24.04 20.71
CA SER A 224 21.19 22.86 20.66
C SER A 224 20.82 21.97 19.46
N LEU A 225 21.78 21.14 19.05
CA LEU A 225 21.60 20.23 17.92
C LEU A 225 20.46 19.24 18.17
N GLU A 226 20.34 18.74 19.41
CA GLU A 226 19.20 17.92 19.87
C GLU A 226 17.88 18.62 19.62
N VAL A 227 17.71 19.86 20.11
CA VAL A 227 16.43 20.56 20.03
C VAL A 227 16.06 20.86 18.58
N TYR A 228 17.03 21.30 17.77
CA TYR A 228 16.78 21.57 16.36
C TYR A 228 16.35 20.30 15.61
N MET A 229 17.12 19.21 15.71
CA MET A 229 16.80 17.96 15.03
C MET A 229 15.48 17.35 15.52
N LYS A 230 15.19 17.47 16.81
CA LYS A 230 13.93 17.00 17.39
C LYS A 230 12.74 17.71 16.75
N GLU A 231 12.77 19.04 16.70
CA GLU A 231 11.68 19.84 16.14
C GLU A 231 11.56 19.71 14.61
N SER A 232 12.68 19.63 13.89
CA SER A 232 12.71 19.72 12.42
C SER A 232 12.72 18.38 11.69
N ILE A 233 13.09 17.29 12.37
CA ILE A 233 13.24 15.95 11.77
C ILE A 233 12.49 14.90 12.61
N PHE A 234 12.77 14.78 13.91
CA PHE A 234 12.29 13.63 14.68
C PHE A 234 10.80 13.68 14.99
N ASP A 235 10.29 14.80 15.51
CA ASP A 235 8.87 14.96 15.83
C ASP A 235 7.97 14.87 14.57
N PRO A 236 8.31 15.52 13.44
CA PRO A 236 7.55 15.35 12.19
C PRO A 236 7.46 13.90 11.69
N LEU A 237 8.46 13.07 11.99
CA LEU A 237 8.51 11.66 11.57
C LEU A 237 8.09 10.68 12.66
N GLY A 238 7.80 11.15 13.88
CA GLY A 238 7.50 10.29 15.02
C GLY A 238 8.69 9.47 15.52
N MET A 239 9.93 9.92 15.29
CA MET A 239 11.16 9.26 15.73
C MET A 239 11.41 9.46 17.24
N THR A 240 10.59 8.82 18.07
CA THR A 240 10.53 9.02 19.53
C THR A 240 11.67 8.37 20.33
N ARG A 241 12.50 7.55 19.69
CA ARG A 241 13.64 6.83 20.28
C ARG A 241 14.98 7.31 19.72
N THR A 242 15.00 8.51 19.16
CA THR A 242 16.19 9.13 18.58
C THR A 242 16.61 10.34 19.41
N SER A 243 17.85 10.35 19.90
CA SER A 243 18.37 11.43 20.74
C SER A 243 19.89 11.37 20.85
N PHE A 244 20.52 12.49 21.17
CA PHE A 244 21.90 12.53 21.66
C PHE A 244 22.01 12.10 23.14
N TYR A 245 20.91 12.08 23.88
CA TYR A 245 20.89 11.80 25.31
C TYR A 245 20.37 10.39 25.62
N GLN A 246 20.96 9.75 26.63
CA GLN A 246 20.45 8.49 27.16
C GLN A 246 19.30 8.73 28.14
N SER A 247 18.11 9.04 27.61
CA SER A 247 16.87 9.11 28.38
C SER A 247 16.53 7.74 29.01
N PRO A 248 15.69 7.67 30.07
CA PRO A 248 15.33 6.38 30.69
C PRO A 248 14.81 5.33 29.70
N HIS A 249 13.95 5.75 28.76
CA HIS A 249 13.40 4.88 27.71
C HIS A 249 14.48 4.40 26.72
N ILE A 250 15.42 5.28 26.35
CA ILE A 250 16.56 4.89 25.51
C ILE A 250 17.46 3.90 26.25
N LYS A 251 17.76 4.14 27.53
CA LYS A 251 18.59 3.23 28.36
C LYS A 251 17.98 1.83 28.47
N GLU A 252 16.66 1.73 28.62
CA GLU A 252 15.96 0.44 28.72
C GLU A 252 16.09 -0.41 27.45
N LYS A 253 16.07 0.23 26.27
CA LYS A 253 16.11 -0.45 24.96
C LYS A 253 17.49 -0.46 24.31
N LYS A 254 18.49 0.17 24.92
CA LYS A 254 19.82 0.30 24.35
C LYS A 254 20.54 -1.05 24.33
N ILE A 255 21.08 -1.41 23.17
CA ILE A 255 21.96 -2.57 23.03
C ILE A 255 23.33 -2.23 23.64
N GLU A 256 23.84 -3.11 24.49
CA GLU A 256 25.17 -2.94 25.07
C GLU A 256 26.27 -3.25 24.05
N ILE A 257 27.35 -2.49 24.12
CA ILE A 257 28.51 -2.71 23.26
C ILE A 257 29.14 -4.05 23.66
N SER A 258 29.50 -4.85 22.67
CA SER A 258 30.27 -6.08 22.85
C SER A 258 31.60 -6.01 22.10
N TYR A 259 32.54 -6.87 22.46
CA TYR A 259 33.81 -7.01 21.74
C TYR A 259 34.10 -8.47 21.45
N ARG A 260 34.63 -8.75 20.26
CA ARG A 260 35.07 -10.08 19.85
C ARG A 260 36.43 -10.41 20.46
N ARG A 261 36.48 -11.44 21.30
CA ARG A 261 37.71 -11.92 21.94
C ARG A 261 38.66 -12.56 20.92
N HIS A 262 39.93 -12.17 20.97
CA HIS A 262 41.00 -12.84 20.25
C HIS A 262 41.17 -14.30 20.72
N GLY A 263 41.26 -15.23 19.78
CA GLY A 263 41.52 -16.65 20.04
C GLY A 263 40.34 -17.56 19.72
N ASP A 264 39.22 -17.42 20.44
CA ASP A 264 38.02 -18.24 20.24
C ASP A 264 36.90 -17.54 19.46
N GLY A 265 37.04 -16.24 19.20
CA GLY A 265 36.09 -15.48 18.39
C GLY A 265 34.74 -15.23 19.04
N LEU A 266 34.58 -15.53 20.33
CA LEU A 266 33.36 -15.29 21.10
C LEU A 266 33.26 -13.84 21.55
N PHE A 267 32.05 -13.38 21.85
CA PHE A 267 31.80 -12.02 22.33
C PHE A 267 31.73 -11.94 23.85
N GLN A 268 32.09 -10.76 24.37
CA GLN A 268 31.93 -10.41 25.77
C GLN A 268 31.51 -8.94 25.89
N PRO A 269 30.78 -8.56 26.97
CA PRO A 269 30.39 -7.17 27.19
C PRO A 269 31.59 -6.23 27.19
N TRP A 270 31.45 -5.07 26.57
CA TRP A 270 32.44 -4.00 26.60
C TRP A 270 32.27 -3.20 27.90
N GLY A 271 33.26 -3.27 28.79
CA GLY A 271 33.21 -2.68 30.13
C GLY A 271 33.66 -1.22 30.24
N HIS A 272 34.08 -0.59 29.13
CA HIS A 272 34.72 0.73 29.15
C HIS A 272 33.82 1.81 28.52
N ARG A 273 33.89 3.03 29.06
CA ARG A 273 33.16 4.17 28.49
C ARG A 273 33.92 4.74 27.29
N ILE A 274 33.30 4.80 26.12
CA ILE A 274 33.92 5.32 24.88
C ILE A 274 33.73 6.84 24.71
N TYR A 275 32.62 7.39 25.21
CA TYR A 275 32.31 8.82 25.17
C TYR A 275 31.49 9.21 26.41
N GLU A 276 31.42 10.51 26.72
CA GLU A 276 30.56 10.98 27.81
C GLU A 276 29.09 10.76 27.47
N ASP A 277 28.41 9.97 28.28
CA ASP A 277 27.06 9.49 28.02
C ASP A 277 26.10 9.65 29.21
N ASP A 278 26.60 10.28 30.28
CA ASP A 278 25.81 10.82 31.38
C ASP A 278 25.09 12.09 30.89
N PRO A 279 23.74 12.11 30.79
CA PRO A 279 23.00 13.23 30.24
C PRO A 279 23.26 14.56 30.95
N ASP A 280 23.66 14.53 32.23
CA ASP A 280 23.99 15.73 33.00
C ASP A 280 25.41 16.28 32.70
N LYS A 281 26.21 15.53 31.94
CA LYS A 281 27.59 15.86 31.57
C LYS A 281 27.83 15.93 30.06
N VAL A 282 26.83 15.62 29.25
CA VAL A 282 26.86 15.78 27.79
C VAL A 282 26.60 17.25 27.45
N PHE A 283 27.68 18.00 27.20
CA PHE A 283 27.66 19.40 26.80
C PHE A 283 27.92 19.60 25.31
N ALA A 284 28.69 18.72 24.67
CA ALA A 284 29.03 18.78 23.24
C ALA A 284 28.26 17.70 22.46
N LEU A 285 27.46 18.12 21.48
CA LEU A 285 26.67 17.24 20.63
C LEU A 285 27.41 16.96 19.30
N TYR A 286 28.10 15.83 19.24
CA TYR A 286 28.90 15.44 18.08
C TYR A 286 28.03 14.91 16.93
N GLY A 287 27.65 15.80 16.01
CA GLY A 287 26.79 15.48 14.86
C GLY A 287 27.35 14.39 13.92
N GLY A 288 28.65 14.09 13.99
CA GLY A 288 29.28 13.01 13.25
C GLY A 288 29.26 11.65 13.94
N ALA A 289 28.93 11.58 15.24
CA ALA A 289 29.19 10.37 16.03
C ALA A 289 28.16 10.04 17.12
N ASN A 290 27.46 10.99 17.76
CA ASN A 290 26.83 10.73 19.07
C ASN A 290 25.35 10.35 19.07
N LEU A 291 24.70 10.21 17.92
CA LEU A 291 23.26 9.94 17.91
C LEU A 291 22.96 8.48 18.29
N LEU A 292 21.95 8.30 19.12
CA LEU A 292 21.30 7.04 19.42
C LEU A 292 19.96 7.00 18.68
N THR A 293 19.60 5.86 18.10
CA THR A 293 18.31 5.67 17.43
C THR A 293 17.87 4.22 17.51
N SER A 294 16.56 3.98 17.51
CA SER A 294 16.03 2.65 17.23
C SER A 294 16.17 2.28 15.75
N THR A 295 16.11 0.99 15.44
CA THR A 295 16.03 0.52 14.05
C THR A 295 14.76 1.05 13.37
N ARG A 296 13.63 1.07 14.08
CA ARG A 296 12.34 1.58 13.60
C ARG A 296 12.42 3.04 13.17
N ASP A 297 12.98 3.89 14.01
CA ASP A 297 13.09 5.32 13.75
C ASP A 297 13.99 5.58 12.53
N TYR A 298 15.13 4.89 12.46
CA TYR A 298 16.05 5.06 11.34
C TYR A 298 15.43 4.55 10.03
N LEU A 299 14.75 3.39 10.05
CA LEU A 299 14.01 2.87 8.89
C LEU A 299 12.89 3.83 8.44
N THR A 300 12.25 4.53 9.38
CA THR A 300 11.23 5.55 9.09
C THR A 300 11.84 6.73 8.33
N LEU A 301 13.02 7.19 8.71
CA LEU A 301 13.75 8.23 7.97
C LEU A 301 14.11 7.76 6.54
N LEU A 302 14.60 6.53 6.38
CA LEU A 302 14.92 5.97 5.07
C LEU A 302 13.67 5.84 4.17
N ARG A 303 12.54 5.39 4.73
CA ARG A 303 11.25 5.34 4.04
C ARG A 303 10.82 6.73 3.57
N HIS A 304 10.96 7.74 4.43
CA HIS A 304 10.57 9.11 4.10
C HIS A 304 11.39 9.66 2.92
N TYR A 305 12.68 9.32 2.83
CA TYR A 305 13.52 9.66 1.68
C TYR A 305 13.00 9.02 0.40
N LEU A 306 12.62 7.74 0.44
CA LEU A 306 12.01 7.06 -0.71
C LEU A 306 10.70 7.74 -1.12
N GLN A 307 9.81 8.04 -0.16
CA GLN A 307 8.53 8.70 -0.41
C GLN A 307 8.66 10.10 -1.01
N ILE A 308 9.63 10.90 -0.55
CA ILE A 308 9.95 12.20 -1.16
C ILE A 308 10.45 11.99 -2.59
N HIS A 309 11.37 11.04 -2.80
CA HIS A 309 11.95 10.77 -4.12
C HIS A 309 10.89 10.32 -5.15
N SER A 310 10.02 9.38 -4.78
CA SER A 310 8.93 8.86 -5.60
C SER A 310 7.69 9.76 -5.64
N ASN A 311 7.66 10.84 -4.86
CA ASN A 311 6.49 11.72 -4.71
C ASN A 311 5.23 10.95 -4.24
N THR A 312 5.40 10.04 -3.29
CA THR A 312 4.33 9.18 -2.73
C THR A 312 4.06 9.45 -1.24
N LEU A 313 4.45 10.62 -0.74
CA LEU A 313 4.12 11.01 0.63
C LEU A 313 2.60 10.98 0.88
N PRO A 314 2.15 10.51 2.06
CA PRO A 314 0.74 10.65 2.43
C PRO A 314 0.29 12.12 2.40
N PRO A 315 -0.98 12.42 2.03
CA PRO A 315 -1.45 13.80 1.87
C PRO A 315 -1.22 14.74 3.07
N ASP A 316 -1.27 14.19 4.29
CA ASP A 316 -1.11 14.96 5.53
C ASP A 316 0.34 15.05 6.02
N VAL A 317 1.27 14.35 5.36
CA VAL A 317 2.68 14.29 5.75
C VAL A 317 3.48 15.25 4.86
N LYS A 318 4.11 16.24 5.50
CA LYS A 318 4.98 17.18 4.79
C LYS A 318 6.37 16.58 4.57
N PRO A 319 7.02 16.86 3.44
CA PRO A 319 8.41 16.48 3.23
C PRO A 319 9.32 17.23 4.23
N ILE A 320 10.31 16.55 4.81
CA ILE A 320 11.27 17.16 5.75
C ILE A 320 12.36 17.97 5.01
N ILE A 321 12.46 17.78 3.70
CA ILE A 321 13.34 18.50 2.78
C ILE A 321 12.65 18.51 1.42
N SER A 322 12.84 19.54 0.59
CA SER A 322 12.24 19.50 -0.75
C SER A 322 12.76 18.32 -1.58
N ARG A 323 11.89 17.80 -2.46
CA ARG A 323 12.29 16.78 -3.43
C ARG A 323 13.44 17.24 -4.32
N ASP A 324 13.46 18.52 -4.67
CA ASP A 324 14.50 19.10 -5.51
C ASP A 324 15.86 19.05 -4.81
N THR A 325 15.95 19.40 -3.53
CA THR A 325 17.21 19.27 -2.76
C THR A 325 17.60 17.81 -2.57
N LEU A 326 16.64 16.91 -2.29
CA LEU A 326 16.92 15.49 -2.18
C LEU A 326 17.58 14.94 -3.47
N VAL A 327 16.98 15.23 -4.62
CA VAL A 327 17.45 14.73 -5.93
C VAL A 327 18.70 15.44 -6.43
N SER A 328 18.85 16.75 -6.19
CA SER A 328 19.95 17.56 -6.74
C SER A 328 21.17 17.71 -5.83
N LYS A 329 21.06 17.36 -4.54
CA LYS A 329 22.15 17.49 -3.55
C LYS A 329 22.47 16.18 -2.85
N ILE A 330 21.46 15.50 -2.29
CA ILE A 330 21.70 14.30 -1.48
C ILE A 330 22.12 13.12 -2.37
N PHE A 331 21.39 12.86 -3.45
CA PHE A 331 21.69 11.79 -4.41
C PHE A 331 22.54 12.24 -5.61
N GLN A 332 23.36 13.30 -5.46
CA GLN A 332 24.27 13.76 -6.51
C GLN A 332 25.73 13.74 -6.06
N PRO A 333 26.66 13.33 -6.95
CA PRO A 333 28.09 13.35 -6.68
C PRO A 333 28.60 14.80 -6.56
N ALA A 334 29.42 15.05 -5.54
CA ALA A 334 29.93 16.39 -5.22
C ALA A 334 31.46 16.51 -5.26
N LEU A 335 32.21 15.42 -5.42
CA LEU A 335 33.67 15.45 -5.31
C LEU A 335 34.37 15.71 -6.64
N SER A 336 35.53 16.37 -6.56
CA SER A 336 36.49 16.42 -7.65
C SER A 336 37.04 15.03 -7.99
N ALA A 337 37.71 14.88 -9.14
CA ALA A 337 38.36 13.62 -9.51
C ALA A 337 39.41 13.15 -8.48
N GLN A 338 40.12 14.10 -7.86
CA GLN A 338 41.09 13.78 -6.80
C GLN A 338 40.38 13.32 -5.51
N GLY A 339 39.35 14.05 -5.09
CA GLY A 339 38.55 13.66 -3.93
C GLY A 339 37.87 12.28 -4.11
N LYS A 340 37.37 12.00 -5.32
CA LYS A 340 36.87 10.68 -5.72
C LYS A 340 37.89 9.59 -5.45
N LYS A 341 39.11 9.78 -5.95
CA LYS A 341 40.20 8.81 -5.81
C LYS A 341 40.59 8.59 -4.34
N SER A 342 40.61 9.64 -3.53
CA SER A 342 40.90 9.55 -2.09
C SER A 342 39.81 8.79 -1.34
N LEU A 343 38.54 9.03 -1.66
CA LEU A 343 37.40 8.27 -1.12
C LEU A 343 37.48 6.79 -1.52
N GLU A 344 37.72 6.50 -2.80
CA GLU A 344 37.87 5.13 -3.30
C GLU A 344 39.06 4.40 -2.68
N THR A 345 40.14 5.12 -2.38
CA THR A 345 41.31 4.53 -1.68
C THR A 345 40.94 4.13 -0.24
N MET A 346 40.16 4.97 0.46
CA MET A 346 39.72 4.67 1.83
C MET A 346 38.73 3.49 1.86
N LEU A 347 37.73 3.49 0.97
CA LEU A 347 36.72 2.44 0.94
C LEU A 347 37.17 1.17 0.21
N GLY A 348 38.27 1.23 -0.54
CA GLY A 348 38.79 0.13 -1.37
C GLY A 348 38.75 -1.23 -0.67
N PRO A 349 39.31 -1.40 0.54
CA PRO A 349 39.29 -2.68 1.25
C PRO A 349 37.88 -3.18 1.61
N ILE A 350 36.91 -2.27 1.80
CA ILE A 350 35.53 -2.58 2.18
C ILE A 350 34.69 -2.98 0.95
N VAL A 351 34.94 -2.34 -0.21
CA VAL A 351 34.16 -2.55 -1.44
C VAL A 351 34.94 -3.32 -2.53
N ALA A 352 36.12 -3.86 -2.22
CA ALA A 352 37.03 -4.48 -3.21
C ALA A 352 36.38 -5.60 -4.05
N ASN A 353 35.46 -6.36 -3.46
CA ASN A 353 34.75 -7.47 -4.11
C ASN A 353 33.37 -7.07 -4.66
N MET A 354 33.09 -5.77 -4.71
CA MET A 354 31.82 -5.20 -5.14
C MET A 354 32.04 -4.35 -6.39
N GLY A 355 31.41 -4.73 -7.50
CA GLY A 355 31.29 -3.85 -8.64
C GLY A 355 30.32 -2.72 -8.30
N THR A 356 30.82 -1.50 -8.14
CA THR A 356 29.98 -0.32 -7.81
C THR A 356 30.04 0.77 -8.88
N GLY A 357 30.78 0.55 -9.97
CA GLY A 357 31.06 1.59 -10.99
C GLY A 357 31.96 2.74 -10.51
N GLY A 358 32.48 2.65 -9.28
CA GLY A 358 33.16 3.71 -8.56
C GLY A 358 32.28 4.33 -7.48
N ILE A 359 32.89 5.10 -6.59
CA ILE A 359 32.20 5.70 -5.44
C ILE A 359 32.34 7.23 -5.46
N GLN A 360 31.28 7.93 -5.08
CA GLN A 360 31.25 9.38 -4.88
C GLN A 360 30.70 9.73 -3.49
N TRP A 361 30.73 11.01 -3.15
CA TRP A 361 30.12 11.55 -1.93
C TRP A 361 29.09 12.61 -2.30
N GLY A 362 27.92 12.56 -1.69
CA GLY A 362 26.88 13.58 -1.84
C GLY A 362 26.81 14.55 -0.67
N TYR A 363 26.00 15.61 -0.78
CA TYR A 363 25.83 16.56 0.32
C TYR A 363 25.07 15.95 1.52
N GLY A 364 24.43 14.79 1.34
CA GLY A 364 23.63 14.11 2.36
C GLY A 364 24.41 13.30 3.39
N GLY A 365 25.73 13.40 3.45
CA GLY A 365 26.53 12.71 4.46
C GLY A 365 26.67 11.20 4.22
N MET A 366 26.58 10.78 2.95
CA MET A 366 26.62 9.38 2.50
C MET A 366 27.48 9.25 1.25
N ALA A 367 28.01 8.03 1.05
CA ALA A 367 28.63 7.65 -0.21
C ALA A 367 27.56 7.25 -1.25
N LEU A 368 27.88 7.42 -2.53
CA LEU A 368 27.03 7.11 -3.67
C LEU A 368 27.70 6.09 -4.58
N ALA A 369 26.96 5.07 -5.01
CA ALA A 369 27.41 4.13 -6.03
C ALA A 369 27.25 4.73 -7.43
N MET A 370 28.31 4.68 -8.25
CA MET A 370 28.34 5.23 -9.61
C MET A 370 28.04 4.19 -10.71
N GLY A 371 27.49 3.05 -10.31
CA GLY A 371 27.06 1.95 -11.17
C GLY A 371 26.24 0.96 -10.33
N ASP A 372 25.64 -0.02 -11.01
CA ASP A 372 24.93 -1.11 -10.33
C ASP A 372 25.85 -1.81 -9.34
N TRP A 373 25.37 -1.99 -8.11
CA TRP A 373 26.05 -2.72 -7.05
C TRP A 373 25.94 -4.22 -7.32
N VAL A 374 27.05 -4.82 -7.66
CA VAL A 374 27.13 -6.23 -8.03
C VAL A 374 28.17 -6.91 -7.14
N VAL A 375 27.80 -8.04 -6.55
CA VAL A 375 28.75 -8.88 -5.82
C VAL A 375 29.26 -9.95 -6.78
N GLU A 376 30.57 -9.98 -6.99
CA GLU A 376 31.22 -11.09 -7.68
C GLU A 376 31.12 -12.32 -6.75
N PRO A 377 30.58 -13.46 -7.22
CA PRO A 377 30.41 -14.60 -6.35
C PRO A 377 31.76 -15.22 -5.97
N ASP A 378 31.76 -16.00 -4.88
CA ASP A 378 32.73 -17.07 -4.68
C ASP A 378 32.88 -17.89 -5.98
N PRO A 379 34.10 -18.31 -6.40
CA PRO A 379 34.31 -19.13 -7.60
C PRO A 379 33.43 -20.38 -7.73
N SER A 380 32.76 -20.83 -6.66
CA SER A 380 31.80 -21.93 -6.62
C SER A 380 30.36 -21.57 -7.02
N MET A 381 30.04 -20.29 -7.28
CA MET A 381 28.69 -19.81 -7.61
C MET A 381 28.60 -19.28 -9.05
N ALA A 382 27.50 -19.60 -9.74
CA ALA A 382 27.42 -19.53 -11.21
C ALA A 382 27.05 -18.16 -11.83
N ALA A 383 26.61 -17.16 -11.05
CA ALA A 383 26.20 -15.86 -11.59
C ALA A 383 26.39 -14.71 -10.59
N LYS A 384 26.80 -13.53 -11.09
CA LYS A 384 26.95 -12.30 -10.31
C LYS A 384 25.62 -11.89 -9.66
N MET A 385 25.64 -11.59 -8.37
CA MET A 385 24.45 -11.14 -7.65
C MET A 385 24.28 -9.63 -7.86
N LYS A 386 23.20 -9.24 -8.53
CA LYS A 386 22.81 -7.82 -8.68
C LYS A 386 22.04 -7.39 -7.44
N LEU A 387 22.53 -6.36 -6.76
CA LEU A 387 21.94 -5.78 -5.57
C LEU A 387 21.33 -4.42 -5.93
N ARG A 388 21.87 -3.36 -5.33
CA ARG A 388 21.45 -1.97 -5.50
C ARG A 388 21.73 -1.47 -6.92
N LYS A 389 20.98 -0.48 -7.36
CA LYS A 389 21.21 0.23 -8.62
C LYS A 389 22.18 1.42 -8.48
N GLU A 390 22.68 1.87 -9.62
CA GLU A 390 23.39 3.15 -9.74
C GLU A 390 22.61 4.28 -9.06
N GLY A 391 23.33 5.16 -8.36
CA GLY A 391 22.75 6.26 -7.60
C GLY A 391 22.30 5.89 -6.20
N SER A 392 22.42 4.62 -5.79
CA SER A 392 22.17 4.23 -4.40
C SER A 392 23.14 4.90 -3.43
N ALA A 393 22.60 5.36 -2.30
CA ALA A 393 23.35 5.98 -1.22
C ALA A 393 23.55 4.98 -0.06
N PHE A 394 24.68 5.05 0.62
CA PHE A 394 24.99 4.16 1.75
C PHE A 394 26.01 4.77 2.69
N TRP A 395 25.95 4.34 3.96
CA TRP A 395 27.01 4.59 4.92
C TRP A 395 26.97 3.60 6.08
N SER A 396 28.01 3.61 6.91
CA SER A 396 28.15 2.68 8.04
C SER A 396 28.67 3.38 9.29
N GLY A 397 28.26 2.87 10.45
CA GLY A 397 28.73 3.26 11.78
C GLY A 397 29.86 2.36 12.27
N PHE A 398 30.69 2.93 13.14
CA PHE A 398 31.88 2.29 13.69
C PHE A 398 31.58 0.96 14.41
N LEU A 399 30.44 0.86 15.08
CA LEU A 399 30.05 -0.33 15.83
C LEU A 399 29.25 -1.36 15.01
N ASN A 400 29.59 -1.48 13.72
CA ASN A 400 29.01 -2.43 12.78
C ASN A 400 27.51 -2.21 12.51
N THR A 401 27.12 -0.94 12.37
CA THR A 401 25.79 -0.55 11.89
C THR A 401 25.91 -0.06 10.44
N THR A 402 24.93 -0.30 9.58
CA THR A 402 24.98 0.09 8.16
C THR A 402 23.59 0.31 7.59
N HIS A 403 23.48 1.17 6.58
CA HIS A 403 22.25 1.37 5.82
C HIS A 403 22.53 1.60 4.34
N PHE A 404 21.48 1.45 3.54
CA PHE A 404 21.45 1.96 2.17
C PHE A 404 20.06 2.48 1.80
N ILE A 405 20.04 3.34 0.79
CA ILE A 405 18.84 3.78 0.08
C ILE A 405 19.10 3.58 -1.41
N ASP A 406 18.25 2.81 -2.06
CA ASP A 406 18.23 2.64 -3.51
C ASP A 406 16.94 3.24 -4.08
N PRO A 407 16.98 4.53 -4.48
CA PRO A 407 15.80 5.20 -5.01
C PRO A 407 15.30 4.63 -6.33
N SER A 408 16.17 3.93 -7.09
CA SER A 408 15.86 3.36 -8.39
C SER A 408 15.06 2.07 -8.27
N THR A 409 15.38 1.22 -7.30
CA THR A 409 14.54 0.04 -6.97
C THR A 409 13.41 0.38 -6.01
N GLY A 410 13.49 1.51 -5.30
CA GLY A 410 12.51 1.92 -4.30
C GLY A 410 12.66 1.16 -2.98
N VAL A 411 13.88 0.69 -2.67
CA VAL A 411 14.19 -0.12 -1.48
C VAL A 411 15.23 0.57 -0.62
N ALA A 412 15.03 0.54 0.69
CA ALA A 412 16.03 0.93 1.66
C ALA A 412 16.10 -0.11 2.78
N ALA A 413 17.28 -0.28 3.37
CA ALA A 413 17.45 -1.19 4.49
C ALA A 413 18.48 -0.67 5.48
N VAL A 414 18.38 -1.18 6.70
CA VAL A 414 19.29 -0.93 7.80
C VAL A 414 19.64 -2.26 8.47
N PHE A 415 20.92 -2.45 8.75
CA PHE A 415 21.45 -3.51 9.59
C PHE A 415 22.12 -2.86 10.80
N GLN A 416 21.78 -3.27 12.01
CA GLN A 416 22.37 -2.71 13.22
C GLN A 416 22.90 -3.82 14.12
N ALA A 417 24.20 -3.76 14.41
CA ALA A 417 24.84 -4.48 15.51
C ALA A 417 25.50 -3.47 16.47
N GLN A 418 25.97 -3.95 17.63
CA GLN A 418 26.70 -3.13 18.59
C GLN A 418 27.99 -3.84 19.03
N MET A 419 29.01 -3.83 18.16
CA MET A 419 30.25 -4.52 18.52
C MET A 419 31.53 -3.94 17.95
N LEU A 420 32.63 -4.30 18.60
CA LEU A 420 34.02 -4.09 18.21
C LEU A 420 34.72 -5.42 17.85
N PRO A 421 35.74 -5.42 16.97
CA PRO A 421 36.25 -4.26 16.23
C PRO A 421 35.29 -3.78 15.13
N PRO A 422 35.46 -2.55 14.61
CA PRO A 422 34.76 -2.10 13.41
C PRO A 422 35.04 -3.02 12.22
N LEU A 423 34.12 -3.06 11.24
CA LEU A 423 34.26 -3.86 10.02
C LEU A 423 34.46 -5.36 10.31
N ASP A 424 33.74 -5.88 11.29
CA ASP A 424 33.81 -7.28 11.68
C ASP A 424 33.45 -8.19 10.49
N PRO A 425 34.32 -9.14 10.10
CA PRO A 425 34.09 -9.95 8.91
C PRO A 425 32.81 -10.81 8.97
N VAL A 426 32.40 -11.26 10.15
CA VAL A 426 31.14 -12.02 10.29
C VAL A 426 29.97 -11.08 10.06
N VAL A 427 29.98 -9.89 10.68
CA VAL A 427 28.91 -8.90 10.48
C VAL A 427 28.79 -8.47 9.03
N LEU A 428 29.91 -8.15 8.36
CA LEU A 428 29.91 -7.75 6.95
C LEU A 428 29.33 -8.86 6.05
N ARG A 429 29.71 -10.12 6.27
CA ARG A 429 29.16 -11.27 5.53
C ARG A 429 27.67 -11.46 5.79
N THR A 430 27.25 -11.37 7.06
CA THR A 430 25.84 -11.53 7.45
C THR A 430 24.98 -10.42 6.83
N ALA A 431 25.39 -9.16 6.96
CA ALA A 431 24.67 -8.03 6.37
C ALA A 431 24.60 -8.13 4.84
N GLY A 432 25.71 -8.47 4.18
CA GLY A 432 25.75 -8.65 2.72
C GLY A 432 24.90 -9.82 2.23
N ALA A 433 24.87 -10.94 2.96
CA ALA A 433 24.03 -12.09 2.62
C ALA A 433 22.53 -11.77 2.79
N LEU A 434 22.15 -11.09 3.87
CA LEU A 434 20.77 -10.63 4.08
C LEU A 434 20.32 -9.67 2.98
N GLU A 435 21.19 -8.74 2.57
CA GLU A 435 20.93 -7.88 1.42
C GLU A 435 20.79 -8.68 0.12
N GLY A 436 21.65 -9.67 -0.12
CA GLY A 436 21.58 -10.56 -1.27
C GLY A 436 20.26 -11.30 -1.36
N VAL A 437 19.82 -11.90 -0.26
CA VAL A 437 18.52 -12.59 -0.18
C VAL A 437 17.38 -11.60 -0.38
N LEU A 438 17.44 -10.41 0.23
CA LEU A 438 16.44 -9.36 0.05
C LEU A 438 16.25 -9.05 -1.44
N TYR A 439 17.32 -8.67 -2.15
CA TYR A 439 17.24 -8.29 -3.57
C TYR A 439 16.84 -9.44 -4.50
N GLN A 440 17.31 -10.67 -4.24
CA GLN A 440 16.91 -11.84 -5.04
C GLN A 440 15.45 -12.22 -4.83
N SER A 441 14.88 -11.83 -3.69
CA SER A 441 13.50 -12.10 -3.32
C SER A 441 12.54 -10.96 -3.65
N LEU A 442 13.05 -9.87 -4.23
CA LEU A 442 12.20 -8.80 -4.75
C LEU A 442 11.53 -9.28 -6.03
N VAL A 443 10.22 -9.27 -6.01
CA VAL A 443 9.36 -9.49 -7.17
C VAL A 443 8.69 -8.19 -7.54
N ASP A 444 8.38 -7.97 -8.81
CA ASP A 444 7.48 -6.87 -9.17
C ASP A 444 6.05 -7.17 -8.66
N GLY A 445 5.23 -6.12 -8.58
CA GLY A 445 3.86 -6.25 -8.10
C GLY A 445 3.01 -7.24 -8.89
N GLN A 446 3.26 -7.43 -10.19
CA GLN A 446 2.49 -8.41 -10.99
C GLN A 446 2.88 -9.83 -10.61
N GLN A 447 4.17 -10.13 -10.48
CA GLN A 447 4.66 -11.43 -10.02
C GLN A 447 4.23 -11.75 -8.59
N ALA A 448 4.16 -10.76 -7.71
CA ALA A 448 3.62 -10.93 -6.36
C ALA A 448 2.15 -11.35 -6.39
N LEU A 449 1.34 -10.68 -7.21
CA LEU A 449 -0.06 -11.01 -7.44
C LEU A 449 -0.22 -12.38 -8.09
N ASP A 450 0.65 -12.71 -9.04
CA ASP A 450 0.62 -14.00 -9.69
C ASP A 450 0.90 -15.13 -8.70
N SER A 451 1.95 -14.98 -7.89
CA SER A 451 2.31 -15.96 -6.86
C SER A 451 1.18 -16.14 -5.84
N PHE A 452 0.52 -15.04 -5.45
CA PHE A 452 -0.62 -15.09 -4.54
C PHE A 452 -1.80 -15.85 -5.14
N ILE A 453 -2.18 -15.52 -6.38
CA ILE A 453 -3.28 -16.19 -7.09
C ILE A 453 -2.96 -17.67 -7.29
N ASP A 454 -1.71 -18.00 -7.65
CA ASP A 454 -1.27 -19.39 -7.84
C ASP A 454 -1.34 -20.20 -6.55
N GLY A 455 -1.02 -19.58 -5.40
CA GLY A 455 -1.22 -20.18 -4.09
C GLY A 455 -2.69 -20.36 -3.75
N ALA A 456 -3.53 -19.35 -4.03
CA ALA A 456 -4.96 -19.40 -3.75
C ALA A 456 -5.66 -20.52 -4.54
N VAL A 457 -5.40 -20.65 -5.84
CA VAL A 457 -6.04 -21.66 -6.70
C VAL A 457 -5.60 -23.10 -6.41
N GLN A 458 -4.61 -23.32 -5.53
CA GLN A 458 -4.32 -24.66 -5.01
C GLN A 458 -5.44 -25.18 -4.10
N ASP A 459 -6.24 -24.27 -3.50
CA ASP A 459 -7.41 -24.66 -2.73
C ASP A 459 -8.57 -25.02 -3.68
N PRO A 460 -8.99 -26.30 -3.75
CA PRO A 460 -10.05 -26.74 -4.66
C PRO A 460 -11.43 -26.18 -4.30
N SER A 461 -11.58 -25.50 -3.17
CA SER A 461 -12.81 -24.77 -2.84
C SER A 461 -12.92 -23.47 -3.64
N ILE A 462 -11.82 -22.89 -4.11
CA ILE A 462 -11.84 -21.64 -4.87
C ILE A 462 -12.29 -21.90 -6.31
N PRO A 463 -13.41 -21.29 -6.75
CA PRO A 463 -13.89 -21.43 -8.13
C PRO A 463 -12.98 -20.67 -9.13
N PRO A 464 -13.06 -21.00 -10.44
CA PRO A 464 -12.54 -20.14 -11.49
C PRO A 464 -13.02 -18.69 -11.34
N PHE A 465 -12.11 -17.74 -11.47
CA PHE A 465 -12.39 -16.31 -11.35
C PHE A 465 -11.54 -15.49 -12.30
N VAL A 466 -11.94 -14.25 -12.54
CA VAL A 466 -11.07 -13.23 -13.14
C VAL A 466 -10.94 -12.03 -12.22
N PHE A 467 -9.71 -11.60 -12.03
CA PHE A 467 -9.38 -10.37 -11.32
C PHE A 467 -8.74 -9.39 -12.31
N ALA A 468 -9.17 -8.13 -12.30
CA ALA A 468 -8.54 -7.08 -13.11
C ALA A 468 -8.57 -5.72 -12.42
N ALA A 469 -7.52 -4.93 -12.61
CA ALA A 469 -7.33 -3.61 -12.00
C ALA A 469 -6.84 -2.58 -13.02
N THR A 470 -7.20 -1.31 -12.80
CA THR A 470 -6.92 -0.18 -13.70
C THR A 470 -6.62 1.09 -12.90
N THR A 471 -5.86 1.98 -13.52
CA THR A 471 -5.80 3.41 -13.16
C THR A 471 -6.47 4.25 -14.25
N ALA A 472 -6.50 5.57 -14.07
CA ALA A 472 -6.91 6.49 -15.13
C ALA A 472 -6.09 6.33 -16.43
N ASP A 473 -4.85 5.87 -16.34
CA ASP A 473 -3.95 5.73 -17.49
C ASP A 473 -4.16 4.43 -18.28
N GLY A 474 -4.65 3.36 -17.62
CA GLY A 474 -4.87 2.08 -18.27
C GLY A 474 -5.04 0.90 -17.33
N GLU A 475 -5.18 -0.28 -17.91
CA GLU A 475 -5.14 -1.55 -17.18
C GLU A 475 -3.74 -1.74 -16.57
N ILE A 476 -3.68 -2.08 -15.29
CA ILE A 476 -2.40 -2.32 -14.57
C ILE A 476 -2.18 -3.80 -14.25
N TYR A 477 -3.26 -4.61 -14.27
CA TYR A 477 -3.21 -6.05 -14.04
C TYR A 477 -4.52 -6.71 -14.51
N SER A 478 -4.41 -7.90 -15.10
CA SER A 478 -5.55 -8.80 -15.27
C SER A 478 -5.09 -10.26 -15.25
N ARG A 479 -5.85 -11.12 -14.56
CA ARG A 479 -5.60 -12.56 -14.51
C ARG A 479 -6.87 -13.35 -14.28
N GLY A 480 -7.11 -14.32 -15.16
CA GLY A 480 -8.15 -15.34 -15.01
C GLY A 480 -7.57 -16.66 -14.52
N THR A 481 -8.40 -17.46 -13.84
CA THR A 481 -8.03 -18.74 -13.25
C THR A 481 -8.98 -19.84 -13.70
N GLY A 482 -8.46 -21.04 -13.92
CA GLY A 482 -9.28 -22.19 -14.31
C GLY A 482 -9.89 -22.08 -15.72
N PHE A 483 -11.06 -22.71 -15.89
CA PHE A 483 -11.76 -22.82 -17.18
C PHE A 483 -13.20 -22.31 -17.06
N ASN A 484 -13.78 -21.85 -18.16
CA ASN A 484 -15.15 -21.30 -18.21
C ASN A 484 -16.22 -22.27 -17.68
N ARG A 485 -15.93 -23.57 -17.66
CA ARG A 485 -16.70 -24.62 -16.98
C ARG A 485 -15.80 -25.42 -16.06
N VAL A 486 -16.21 -25.53 -14.81
CA VAL A 486 -15.48 -26.29 -13.78
C VAL A 486 -15.30 -27.75 -14.23
N GLY A 487 -14.05 -28.19 -14.29
CA GLY A 487 -13.69 -29.57 -14.68
C GLY A 487 -13.72 -29.86 -16.19
N ASP A 488 -14.00 -28.87 -17.05
CA ASP A 488 -14.03 -29.02 -18.50
C ASP A 488 -13.01 -28.09 -19.16
N SER A 489 -11.81 -28.60 -19.42
CA SER A 489 -10.74 -27.84 -20.08
C SER A 489 -11.05 -27.49 -21.54
N ALA A 490 -12.02 -28.14 -22.17
CA ALA A 490 -12.44 -27.81 -23.54
C ALA A 490 -13.33 -26.56 -23.60
N SER A 491 -13.79 -26.04 -22.44
CA SER A 491 -14.56 -24.80 -22.35
C SER A 491 -13.73 -23.52 -22.53
N GLY A 492 -12.41 -23.64 -22.62
CA GLY A 492 -11.48 -22.52 -22.70
C GLY A 492 -11.16 -21.92 -21.32
N PRO A 493 -10.03 -21.22 -21.18
CA PRO A 493 -9.64 -20.59 -19.92
C PRO A 493 -10.63 -19.47 -19.56
N VAL A 494 -10.75 -19.19 -18.27
CA VAL A 494 -11.30 -17.90 -17.83
C VAL A 494 -10.27 -16.82 -18.12
N ASP A 495 -10.68 -15.74 -18.77
CA ASP A 495 -9.86 -14.56 -19.02
C ASP A 495 -10.64 -13.25 -18.79
N ILE A 496 -10.03 -12.10 -19.09
CA ILE A 496 -10.64 -10.78 -18.90
C ILE A 496 -11.87 -10.54 -19.81
N ASP A 497 -12.01 -11.33 -20.87
CA ASP A 497 -13.09 -11.28 -21.85
C ASP A 497 -14.18 -12.34 -21.57
N SER A 498 -13.93 -13.28 -20.65
CA SER A 498 -14.96 -14.16 -20.11
C SER A 498 -16.12 -13.36 -19.51
N VAL A 499 -17.34 -13.75 -19.88
CA VAL A 499 -18.57 -13.03 -19.52
C VAL A 499 -19.18 -13.62 -18.27
N PHE A 500 -19.38 -12.78 -17.25
CA PHE A 500 -19.95 -13.16 -15.96
C PHE A 500 -21.31 -12.54 -15.72
N TRP A 501 -22.07 -13.17 -14.83
CA TRP A 501 -23.31 -12.58 -14.35
C TRP A 501 -23.01 -11.62 -13.19
N ILE A 502 -23.01 -10.32 -13.46
CA ILE A 502 -22.53 -9.32 -12.48
C ILE A 502 -23.55 -9.00 -11.36
N CYS A 503 -24.78 -9.51 -11.48
CA CYS A 503 -25.81 -9.42 -10.45
C CYS A 503 -25.98 -7.98 -9.92
N SER A 504 -25.98 -7.80 -8.60
CA SER A 504 -26.16 -6.49 -7.95
C SER A 504 -25.17 -5.39 -8.33
N GLN A 505 -24.05 -5.69 -9.00
CA GLN A 505 -23.16 -4.64 -9.53
C GLN A 505 -23.82 -3.81 -10.64
N SER A 506 -24.85 -4.34 -11.30
CA SER A 506 -25.68 -3.62 -12.28
C SER A 506 -26.25 -2.30 -11.75
N LYS A 507 -26.44 -2.17 -10.43
CA LYS A 507 -27.01 -0.98 -9.78
C LYS A 507 -26.23 0.27 -10.16
N MET A 508 -24.90 0.22 -10.19
CA MET A 508 -24.07 1.35 -10.60
C MET A 508 -24.48 1.88 -11.98
N ILE A 509 -24.72 0.97 -12.92
CA ILE A 509 -25.06 1.30 -14.30
C ILE A 509 -26.47 1.91 -14.36
N THR A 510 -27.46 1.31 -13.69
CA THR A 510 -28.83 1.87 -13.61
C THR A 510 -28.84 3.26 -12.99
N HIS A 511 -28.03 3.48 -11.94
CA HIS A 511 -27.97 4.77 -11.25
C HIS A 511 -27.25 5.83 -12.10
N LEU A 512 -26.19 5.48 -12.82
CA LEU A 512 -25.55 6.39 -13.77
C LEU A 512 -26.49 6.76 -14.93
N ALA A 513 -27.36 5.85 -15.36
CA ALA A 513 -28.40 6.16 -16.35
C ALA A 513 -29.44 7.15 -15.78
N ALA A 514 -29.88 6.97 -14.54
CA ALA A 514 -30.75 7.94 -13.87
C ALA A 514 -30.08 9.32 -13.75
N LEU A 515 -28.81 9.37 -13.34
CA LEU A 515 -28.05 10.62 -13.23
C LEU A 515 -27.90 11.34 -14.57
N GLN A 516 -27.69 10.62 -15.67
CA GLN A 516 -27.70 11.19 -17.02
C GLN A 516 -29.01 11.90 -17.35
N LEU A 517 -30.15 11.27 -17.01
CA LEU A 517 -31.47 11.85 -17.24
C LEU A 517 -31.75 13.03 -16.32
N ILE A 518 -31.23 12.99 -15.09
CA ILE A 518 -31.30 14.10 -14.14
C ILE A 518 -30.52 15.31 -14.63
N GLU A 519 -29.29 15.13 -15.13
CA GLU A 519 -28.50 16.21 -15.74
C GLU A 519 -29.17 16.79 -16.99
N ALA A 520 -29.85 15.94 -17.76
CA ALA A 520 -30.62 16.36 -18.93
C ALA A 520 -31.95 17.04 -18.58
N GLY A 521 -32.38 17.01 -17.31
CA GLY A 521 -33.69 17.53 -16.87
C GLY A 521 -34.88 16.67 -17.29
N ASN A 522 -34.66 15.43 -17.75
CA ASN A 522 -35.69 14.49 -18.17
C ASN A 522 -36.25 13.65 -17.00
N LEU A 523 -35.55 13.66 -15.87
CA LEU A 523 -35.94 13.02 -14.61
C LEU A 523 -35.55 13.96 -13.47
N LEU A 524 -36.39 14.14 -12.45
CA LEU A 524 -36.03 14.92 -11.26
C LEU A 524 -35.95 14.01 -10.04
N LEU A 525 -35.08 14.33 -9.09
CA LEU A 525 -34.95 13.60 -7.82
C LEU A 525 -36.27 13.63 -7.02
N GLU A 526 -36.98 14.76 -7.09
CA GLU A 526 -38.22 15.03 -6.40
C GLU A 526 -39.45 14.48 -7.14
N ASP A 527 -39.27 13.95 -8.36
CA ASP A 527 -40.40 13.39 -9.10
C ASP A 527 -41.03 12.25 -8.30
N PRO A 528 -42.37 12.27 -8.09
CA PRO A 528 -43.04 11.15 -7.47
C PRO A 528 -42.95 9.95 -8.40
N VAL A 529 -42.66 8.76 -7.86
CA VAL A 529 -42.57 7.52 -8.65
C VAL A 529 -43.86 7.25 -9.41
N SER A 530 -45.00 7.63 -8.84
CA SER A 530 -46.32 7.46 -9.46
C SER A 530 -46.56 8.31 -10.71
N LYS A 531 -45.76 9.36 -10.94
CA LYS A 531 -45.72 10.08 -12.24
C LYS A 531 -45.40 9.14 -13.39
N TYR A 532 -44.57 8.13 -13.15
CA TYR A 532 -44.08 7.18 -14.15
C TYR A 532 -44.74 5.80 -14.03
N LEU A 533 -45.09 5.42 -12.80
CA LEU A 533 -45.70 4.13 -12.45
C LEU A 533 -46.93 4.37 -11.56
N PRO A 534 -48.10 4.72 -12.14
CA PRO A 534 -49.29 5.15 -11.39
C PRO A 534 -49.75 4.18 -10.28
N GLU A 535 -49.40 2.91 -10.40
CA GLU A 535 -49.66 1.88 -9.39
C GLU A 535 -48.98 2.17 -8.04
N PHE A 536 -47.95 3.02 -8.02
CA PHE A 536 -47.27 3.50 -6.81
C PHE A 536 -47.99 4.66 -6.11
N ASP A 537 -49.19 5.07 -6.55
CA ASP A 537 -50.05 6.01 -5.80
C ASP A 537 -50.66 5.38 -4.53
N ASN A 538 -50.68 4.06 -4.44
CA ASN A 538 -51.30 3.35 -3.34
C ASN A 538 -50.27 2.51 -2.58
N LEU A 539 -49.51 3.20 -1.72
CA LEU A 539 -48.48 2.63 -0.86
C LEU A 539 -49.03 2.41 0.55
N ILE A 540 -48.63 1.30 1.18
CA ILE A 540 -48.96 1.00 2.58
C ILE A 540 -47.68 0.68 3.34
N VAL A 541 -47.57 1.16 4.58
CA VAL A 541 -46.49 0.80 5.50
C VAL A 541 -46.99 -0.29 6.43
N ILE A 542 -46.19 -1.32 6.62
CA ILE A 542 -46.54 -2.45 7.49
C ILE A 542 -46.07 -2.18 8.92
N ASP A 543 -47.01 -2.16 9.88
CA ASP A 543 -46.75 -1.80 11.28
C ASP A 543 -45.93 -2.85 12.04
N ASP A 544 -46.20 -4.13 11.78
CA ASP A 544 -45.69 -5.26 12.56
C ASP A 544 -44.51 -5.98 11.87
N LEU A 545 -43.87 -5.36 10.86
CA LEU A 545 -42.63 -5.92 10.29
C LEU A 545 -41.49 -5.67 11.28
N PRO A 546 -40.77 -6.71 11.75
CA PRO A 546 -39.64 -6.49 12.63
C PRO A 546 -38.62 -5.55 11.95
N SER A 547 -38.17 -4.53 12.70
CA SER A 547 -37.23 -3.51 12.22
C SER A 547 -35.93 -4.15 11.70
N HIS A 548 -35.58 -5.32 12.23
CA HIS A 548 -34.54 -6.20 11.74
C HIS A 548 -35.12 -7.61 11.63
N VAL A 549 -35.05 -8.25 10.47
CA VAL A 549 -35.03 -9.71 10.47
C VAL A 549 -33.74 -10.05 11.20
N GLU A 550 -33.82 -10.62 12.41
CA GLU A 550 -32.66 -11.24 13.05
C GLU A 550 -32.12 -12.27 12.06
N VAL A 551 -31.05 -11.92 11.36
CA VAL A 551 -30.22 -12.91 10.69
C VAL A 551 -29.55 -13.66 11.83
N SER A 552 -30.21 -14.72 12.30
CA SER A 552 -29.62 -15.70 13.20
C SER A 552 -28.27 -16.12 12.62
N THR A 553 -27.19 -15.68 13.27
CA THR A 553 -25.79 -15.83 12.87
C THR A 553 -25.26 -17.26 12.96
N LYS A 554 -26.15 -18.27 12.94
CA LYS A 554 -25.73 -19.66 12.72
C LYS A 554 -25.66 -19.96 11.22
N GLY A 555 -24.70 -19.31 10.55
CA GLY A 555 -24.17 -19.72 9.25
C GLY A 555 -24.75 -19.01 8.02
N GLY A 556 -24.05 -17.98 7.53
CA GLY A 556 -24.11 -17.54 6.13
C GLY A 556 -25.29 -16.65 5.72
N MET A 557 -25.05 -15.84 4.68
CA MET A 557 -25.87 -14.72 4.18
C MET A 557 -27.36 -14.99 3.94
N ALA A 558 -28.15 -13.94 4.22
CA ALA A 558 -29.58 -13.75 3.95
C ALA A 558 -30.52 -14.74 4.65
N PRO A 559 -31.68 -14.26 5.18
CA PRO A 559 -32.66 -15.16 5.76
C PRO A 559 -33.08 -16.19 4.71
N THR A 560 -32.99 -17.48 5.06
CA THR A 560 -33.64 -18.51 4.26
C THR A 560 -35.15 -18.22 4.25
N PRO A 561 -35.82 -18.31 3.10
CA PRO A 561 -37.27 -18.10 3.03
C PRO A 561 -38.05 -19.11 3.88
N SER A 562 -37.45 -20.26 4.20
CA SER A 562 -37.98 -21.23 5.16
C SER A 562 -38.06 -20.72 6.61
N THR A 563 -37.49 -19.55 6.92
CA THR A 563 -37.55 -18.91 8.25
C THR A 563 -38.37 -17.61 8.27
N ILE A 564 -38.84 -17.12 7.11
CA ILE A 564 -39.77 -15.99 7.06
C ILE A 564 -41.18 -16.56 7.25
N PRO A 565 -41.85 -16.34 8.39
CA PRO A 565 -43.21 -16.79 8.55
C PRO A 565 -44.07 -16.16 7.43
N PRO A 566 -44.98 -16.91 6.80
CA PRO A 566 -45.90 -16.32 5.84
C PRO A 566 -46.56 -15.11 6.49
N VAL A 567 -46.61 -13.99 5.75
CA VAL A 567 -47.35 -12.78 6.10
C VAL A 567 -48.66 -13.22 6.76
N PRO A 568 -48.87 -12.96 8.06
CA PRO A 568 -50.07 -13.39 8.76
C PRO A 568 -51.31 -13.00 7.97
N LYS A 569 -52.36 -13.83 7.98
CA LYS A 569 -53.64 -13.55 7.29
C LYS A 569 -54.29 -12.21 7.70
N SER A 570 -53.77 -11.54 8.73
CA SER A 570 -54.04 -10.16 9.08
C SER A 570 -52.73 -9.45 9.47
N VAL A 571 -52.08 -8.79 8.51
CA VAL A 571 -51.00 -7.84 8.80
C VAL A 571 -51.61 -6.46 9.04
N LYS A 572 -51.19 -5.78 10.11
CA LYS A 572 -51.55 -4.38 10.34
C LYS A 572 -50.72 -3.49 9.42
N TYR A 573 -51.39 -2.53 8.80
CA TYR A 573 -50.79 -1.56 7.93
C TYR A 573 -51.57 -0.25 8.00
N HIS A 574 -50.88 0.83 7.69
CA HIS A 574 -51.48 2.13 7.40
C HIS A 574 -51.08 2.62 6.00
N PRO A 575 -51.86 3.50 5.37
CA PRO A 575 -51.44 4.17 4.15
C PRO A 575 -50.15 4.95 4.38
N ALA A 576 -49.20 4.87 3.45
CA ALA A 576 -47.99 5.68 3.54
C ALA A 576 -48.35 7.17 3.51
N THR A 577 -47.70 7.95 4.36
CA THR A 577 -47.91 9.40 4.46
C THR A 577 -46.91 10.18 3.61
N ASN A 578 -45.73 9.61 3.36
CA ASN A 578 -44.72 10.21 2.49
C ASN A 578 -44.88 9.74 1.05
N VAL A 579 -44.70 10.67 0.11
CA VAL A 579 -44.66 10.37 -1.32
C VAL A 579 -43.31 9.71 -1.65
N MET A 580 -43.33 8.57 -2.33
CA MET A 580 -42.11 7.93 -2.84
C MET A 580 -41.59 8.72 -4.05
N THR A 581 -40.32 9.14 -4.02
CA THR A 581 -39.67 9.91 -5.08
C THR A 581 -38.56 9.11 -5.76
N VAL A 582 -38.05 9.60 -6.89
CA VAL A 582 -36.87 9.05 -7.55
C VAL A 582 -35.65 9.03 -6.63
N GLU A 583 -35.46 10.07 -5.82
CA GLU A 583 -34.41 10.12 -4.80
C GLU A 583 -34.49 8.93 -3.85
N HIS A 584 -35.68 8.63 -3.31
CA HIS A 584 -35.87 7.51 -2.40
C HIS A 584 -35.52 6.16 -3.04
N LEU A 585 -35.71 6.00 -4.35
CA LEU A 585 -35.27 4.81 -5.08
C LEU A 585 -33.74 4.77 -5.21
N MET A 586 -33.11 5.88 -5.58
CA MET A 586 -31.65 5.97 -5.75
C MET A 586 -30.87 5.77 -4.45
N THR A 587 -31.42 6.21 -3.32
CA THR A 587 -30.79 6.11 -2.00
C THR A 587 -31.22 4.87 -1.21
N PHE A 588 -32.09 4.01 -1.76
CA PHE A 588 -32.64 2.84 -1.07
C PHE A 588 -33.40 3.18 0.24
N THR A 589 -33.99 4.38 0.28
CA THR A 589 -34.82 4.86 1.38
C THR A 589 -36.32 4.84 1.05
N SER A 590 -36.72 4.16 -0.03
CA SER A 590 -38.12 4.02 -0.46
C SER A 590 -39.00 3.20 0.49
N GLY A 591 -38.41 2.42 1.39
CA GLY A 591 -39.11 1.46 2.23
C GLY A 591 -39.49 0.16 1.52
N ILE A 592 -39.28 0.04 0.21
CA ILE A 592 -39.54 -1.21 -0.50
C ILE A 592 -38.38 -2.18 -0.30
N SER A 593 -38.64 -3.32 0.34
CA SER A 593 -37.63 -4.33 0.63
C SER A 593 -38.03 -5.70 0.09
N TYR A 594 -37.06 -6.59 -0.05
CA TYR A 594 -37.37 -8.00 -0.35
C TYR A 594 -38.28 -8.61 0.72
N SER A 595 -38.15 -8.18 1.98
CA SER A 595 -38.94 -8.68 3.12
C SER A 595 -40.33 -8.05 3.29
N SER A 596 -40.62 -6.91 2.66
CA SER A 596 -41.95 -6.28 2.74
C SER A 596 -42.94 -6.89 1.74
N SER A 597 -42.43 -7.56 0.69
CA SER A 597 -43.25 -8.36 -0.23
C SER A 597 -43.72 -9.67 0.45
N GLY A 598 -45.00 -10.01 0.36
CA GLY A 598 -45.57 -11.23 0.98
C GLY A 598 -45.14 -12.57 0.36
N THR A 599 -44.06 -12.56 -0.40
CA THR A 599 -43.42 -13.70 -1.02
C THR A 599 -42.45 -14.35 -0.04
N VAL A 600 -42.91 -15.39 0.66
CA VAL A 600 -42.04 -16.49 1.06
C VAL A 600 -41.48 -17.06 -0.25
N VAL A 601 -40.20 -16.83 -0.52
CA VAL A 601 -39.52 -17.35 -1.72
C VAL A 601 -39.22 -18.84 -1.49
N ASP A 602 -40.15 -19.73 -1.78
CA ASP A 602 -39.87 -21.17 -1.70
C ASP A 602 -39.02 -21.53 -2.93
N TRP A 603 -37.69 -21.41 -2.84
CA TRP A 603 -36.81 -21.45 -4.02
C TRP A 603 -37.01 -22.68 -4.90
N ASP A 604 -37.24 -23.86 -4.34
CA ASP A 604 -37.50 -25.06 -5.13
C ASP A 604 -38.82 -24.92 -5.90
N LYS A 605 -39.86 -24.41 -5.24
CA LYS A 605 -41.19 -24.26 -5.79
C LYS A 605 -41.35 -23.02 -6.67
N ASP A 606 -40.60 -21.96 -6.44
CA ASP A 606 -40.59 -20.73 -7.25
C ASP A 606 -39.70 -20.91 -8.47
N ILE A 607 -38.63 -21.69 -8.38
CA ILE A 607 -37.90 -22.18 -9.56
C ILE A 607 -38.83 -23.09 -10.38
N GLU A 608 -39.49 -24.09 -9.76
CA GLU A 608 -40.40 -25.05 -10.44
C GLU A 608 -41.70 -24.39 -10.95
N ASN A 609 -42.25 -23.40 -10.24
CA ASN A 609 -43.37 -22.56 -10.68
C ASN A 609 -42.93 -21.57 -11.74
N ALA A 610 -41.73 -20.98 -11.69
CA ALA A 610 -41.21 -20.15 -12.77
C ALA A 610 -40.91 -20.96 -14.04
N TYR A 611 -40.59 -22.25 -13.91
CA TYR A 611 -40.51 -23.19 -15.04
C TYR A 611 -41.88 -23.50 -15.68
N THR A 612 -42.99 -23.33 -14.94
CA THR A 612 -44.34 -23.80 -15.36
C THR A 612 -45.40 -22.70 -15.45
N ALA A 613 -45.14 -21.49 -14.94
CA ALA A 613 -46.08 -20.38 -14.93
C ALA A 613 -46.17 -19.71 -16.32
N PRO A 614 -47.38 -19.54 -16.87
CA PRO A 614 -47.56 -18.73 -18.07
C PRO A 614 -47.29 -17.26 -17.73
N GLN A 615 -46.11 -16.77 -18.09
CA GLN A 615 -45.80 -15.35 -17.98
C GLN A 615 -46.57 -14.56 -19.03
N ASP A 616 -47.27 -13.52 -18.60
CA ASP A 616 -47.93 -12.58 -19.51
C ASP A 616 -46.87 -11.60 -20.05
N LYS A 617 -46.16 -12.01 -21.10
CA LYS A 617 -45.05 -11.25 -21.75
C LYS A 617 -45.43 -9.85 -22.23
N ALA A 618 -46.70 -9.46 -22.14
CA ALA A 618 -47.24 -8.18 -22.59
C ALA A 618 -47.21 -7.08 -21.51
N ASP A 619 -47.10 -7.42 -20.21
CA ASP A 619 -47.12 -6.44 -19.11
C ASP A 619 -46.21 -6.84 -17.92
N PRO A 620 -44.88 -6.70 -18.06
CA PRO A 620 -43.91 -7.09 -17.02
C PRO A 620 -44.02 -6.23 -15.75
N VAL A 621 -44.35 -4.93 -15.88
CA VAL A 621 -44.53 -4.02 -14.74
C VAL A 621 -45.78 -4.40 -13.95
N GLY A 622 -46.92 -4.63 -14.62
CA GLY A 622 -48.15 -5.06 -13.95
C GLY A 622 -48.02 -6.43 -13.29
N GLY A 623 -47.26 -7.35 -13.90
CA GLY A 623 -46.87 -8.64 -13.30
C GLY A 623 -46.10 -8.46 -11.99
N PHE A 624 -44.99 -7.71 -12.04
CA PHE A 624 -44.18 -7.39 -10.86
C PHE A 624 -45.00 -6.77 -9.73
N ILE A 625 -45.85 -5.80 -10.06
CA ILE A 625 -46.70 -5.08 -9.08
C ILE A 625 -47.73 -6.00 -8.44
N LYS A 626 -48.33 -6.91 -9.22
CA LYS A 626 -49.25 -7.92 -8.71
C LYS A 626 -48.56 -8.85 -7.70
N ASP A 627 -47.30 -9.19 -7.96
CA ASP A 627 -46.54 -10.12 -7.12
C ASP A 627 -46.07 -9.48 -5.81
N ILE A 628 -45.53 -8.25 -5.83
CA ILE A 628 -45.15 -7.55 -4.59
C ILE A 628 -46.36 -7.22 -3.71
N LYS A 629 -47.54 -7.02 -4.32
CA LYS A 629 -48.79 -6.73 -3.62
C LYS A 629 -49.43 -7.98 -2.99
N LYS A 630 -49.32 -9.16 -3.61
CA LYS A 630 -49.85 -10.47 -3.17
C LYS A 630 -51.14 -10.44 -2.32
N GLY A 631 -52.16 -9.70 -2.78
CA GLY A 631 -53.47 -9.62 -2.11
C GLY A 631 -53.64 -8.53 -1.05
N LEU A 632 -52.63 -7.67 -0.84
CA LEU A 632 -52.73 -6.45 -0.03
C LEU A 632 -53.46 -5.34 -0.81
N PRO A 633 -53.98 -4.29 -0.14
CA PRO A 633 -54.67 -3.20 -0.84
C PRO A 633 -53.73 -2.28 -1.62
N GLY A 634 -52.47 -2.18 -1.23
CA GLY A 634 -51.43 -1.34 -1.83
C GLY A 634 -50.04 -2.00 -1.83
N ILE A 635 -49.02 -1.31 -2.36
CA ILE A 635 -47.64 -1.80 -2.38
C ILE A 635 -47.06 -1.71 -0.96
N PRO A 636 -46.57 -2.82 -0.37
CA PRO A 636 -46.11 -2.84 1.01
C PRO A 636 -44.69 -2.29 1.18
N LEU A 637 -44.53 -1.37 2.13
CA LEU A 637 -43.28 -0.77 2.56
C LEU A 637 -42.95 -1.19 3.99
N LYS A 638 -41.66 -1.33 4.28
CA LYS A 638 -41.12 -1.59 5.61
C LYS A 638 -41.16 -0.35 6.52
N PHE A 639 -41.02 0.83 5.94
CA PHE A 639 -41.05 2.12 6.62
C PHE A 639 -41.48 3.22 5.64
N GLU A 640 -41.76 4.42 6.16
CA GLU A 640 -42.14 5.57 5.35
C GLU A 640 -41.00 6.01 4.42
N PRO A 641 -41.27 6.31 3.12
CA PRO A 641 -40.23 6.80 2.22
C PRO A 641 -39.42 7.95 2.83
N GLY A 642 -38.09 7.82 2.79
CA GLY A 642 -37.12 8.79 3.30
C GLY A 642 -36.74 8.65 4.78
N THR A 643 -37.38 7.78 5.57
CA THR A 643 -37.13 7.74 7.03
C THR A 643 -36.07 6.75 7.48
N ASP A 644 -35.80 5.71 6.70
CA ASP A 644 -34.80 4.68 7.03
C ASP A 644 -34.24 4.06 5.73
N TRP A 645 -33.42 3.01 5.83
CA TRP A 645 -32.80 2.32 4.70
C TRP A 645 -33.12 0.83 4.68
N ALA A 646 -33.39 0.27 3.49
CA ALA A 646 -33.55 -1.16 3.30
C ALA A 646 -33.09 -1.61 1.92
N TYR A 647 -32.35 -2.72 1.89
CA TYR A 647 -31.98 -3.38 0.65
C TYR A 647 -33.20 -4.08 0.01
N GLY A 648 -33.43 -3.83 -1.28
CA GLY A 648 -34.66 -4.25 -1.95
C GLY A 648 -34.75 -3.87 -3.41
N TYR A 649 -35.99 -3.77 -3.89
CA TYR A 649 -36.36 -3.57 -5.30
C TYR A 649 -36.18 -2.14 -5.81
N SER A 650 -35.59 -1.23 -5.03
CA SER A 650 -35.50 0.20 -5.38
C SER A 650 -34.80 0.44 -6.73
N SER A 651 -33.70 -0.27 -6.99
CA SER A 651 -32.99 -0.14 -8.27
C SER A 651 -33.73 -0.76 -9.45
N ASP A 652 -34.48 -1.84 -9.23
CA ASP A 652 -35.29 -2.49 -10.27
C ASP A 652 -36.42 -1.53 -10.70
N ILE A 653 -37.09 -0.91 -9.72
CA ILE A 653 -38.15 0.08 -9.97
C ILE A 653 -37.58 1.34 -10.62
N LEU A 654 -36.37 1.78 -10.23
CA LEU A 654 -35.68 2.88 -10.90
C LEU A 654 -35.46 2.58 -12.38
N GLY A 655 -35.13 1.32 -12.74
CA GLY A 655 -35.06 0.87 -14.12
C GLY A 655 -36.39 1.09 -14.87
N PHE A 656 -37.51 0.65 -14.30
CA PHE A 656 -38.83 0.88 -14.90
C PHE A 656 -39.19 2.37 -15.00
N VAL A 657 -38.83 3.18 -14.01
CA VAL A 657 -39.01 4.64 -14.07
C VAL A 657 -38.24 5.23 -15.24
N ILE A 658 -36.98 4.84 -15.45
CA ILE A 658 -36.16 5.28 -16.59
C ILE A 658 -36.83 4.91 -17.91
N GLU A 659 -37.30 3.66 -18.06
CA GLU A 659 -37.94 3.20 -19.28
C GLU A 659 -39.25 3.95 -19.58
N LYS A 660 -40.07 4.19 -18.54
CA LYS A 660 -41.31 4.96 -18.67
C LYS A 660 -41.07 6.44 -18.95
N ALA A 661 -40.05 7.04 -18.32
CA ALA A 661 -39.69 8.44 -18.52
C ALA A 661 -39.20 8.71 -19.94
N THR A 662 -38.50 7.75 -20.54
CA THR A 662 -37.81 7.92 -21.82
C THR A 662 -38.53 7.28 -23.00
N GLY A 663 -39.42 6.31 -22.75
CA GLY A 663 -40.00 5.44 -23.78
C GLY A 663 -38.97 4.52 -24.44
N GLN A 664 -37.78 4.39 -23.85
CA GLN A 664 -36.65 3.63 -24.37
C GLN A 664 -36.27 2.51 -23.39
N SER A 665 -35.73 1.41 -23.91
CA SER A 665 -35.14 0.35 -23.07
C SER A 665 -33.98 0.92 -22.25
N LEU A 666 -33.84 0.48 -21.00
CA LEU A 666 -32.71 0.84 -20.14
C LEU A 666 -31.36 0.52 -20.80
N GLU A 667 -31.31 -0.49 -21.67
CA GLU A 667 -30.14 -0.90 -22.47
C GLU A 667 -29.47 0.26 -23.23
N ILE A 668 -30.24 1.21 -23.75
CA ILE A 668 -29.69 2.33 -24.55
C ILE A 668 -28.77 3.23 -23.70
N TYR A 669 -29.04 3.31 -22.40
CA TYR A 669 -28.26 4.10 -21.45
C TYR A 669 -27.09 3.34 -20.83
N MET A 670 -26.99 2.03 -21.09
CA MET A 670 -25.91 1.16 -20.59
C MET A 670 -24.71 1.07 -21.55
N HIS A 671 -24.78 1.68 -22.74
CA HIS A 671 -23.66 1.75 -23.68
C HIS A 671 -22.76 2.96 -23.36
N VAL A 672 -21.51 2.70 -22.94
CA VAL A 672 -20.50 3.75 -22.80
C VAL A 672 -20.05 4.19 -24.21
N PRO A 673 -20.33 5.44 -24.65
CA PRO A 673 -19.98 5.85 -26.01
C PRO A 673 -18.47 6.07 -26.16
N HIS A 674 -17.88 5.45 -27.18
CA HIS A 674 -16.59 5.83 -27.79
C HIS A 674 -15.28 5.50 -27.06
N TYR A 675 -15.17 4.34 -26.42
CA TYR A 675 -13.84 3.71 -26.24
C TYR A 675 -13.54 2.79 -27.43
N THR A 676 -12.85 3.30 -28.45
CA THR A 676 -11.84 2.54 -29.22
C THR A 676 -11.11 3.41 -30.23
N PRO A 677 -9.78 3.23 -30.33
CA PRO A 677 -9.07 3.34 -31.59
C PRO A 677 -8.51 1.96 -32.00
N SER A 678 -9.32 0.89 -31.97
CA SER A 678 -9.17 -0.32 -32.81
C SER A 678 -10.24 -1.37 -32.45
N SER A 679 -11.18 -1.62 -33.37
CA SER A 679 -12.00 -2.85 -33.54
C SER A 679 -12.78 -3.52 -32.39
N GLU A 680 -12.79 -3.04 -31.15
CA GLU A 680 -13.52 -3.70 -30.04
C GLU A 680 -14.68 -2.85 -29.53
N ARG A 681 -15.92 -3.30 -29.78
CA ARG A 681 -17.13 -2.70 -29.23
C ARG A 681 -17.28 -3.18 -27.78
N CYS A 682 -17.40 -2.25 -26.84
CA CYS A 682 -17.90 -2.55 -25.49
C CYS A 682 -19.27 -3.23 -25.63
N THR A 683 -19.36 -4.52 -25.30
CA THR A 683 -20.55 -5.34 -25.55
C THR A 683 -21.07 -5.84 -24.22
N VAL A 684 -21.69 -4.93 -23.48
CA VAL A 684 -22.59 -5.29 -22.38
C VAL A 684 -23.78 -6.02 -23.01
N LEU A 685 -23.85 -7.34 -22.83
CA LEU A 685 -24.82 -8.19 -23.51
C LEU A 685 -26.05 -8.38 -22.61
N ILE A 686 -27.12 -7.65 -22.92
CA ILE A 686 -28.39 -7.74 -22.20
C ILE A 686 -29.33 -8.66 -22.99
N LEU A 687 -29.77 -9.75 -22.37
CA LEU A 687 -30.85 -10.57 -22.91
C LEU A 687 -32.20 -9.90 -22.61
N CYS A 688 -32.64 -8.97 -23.46
CA CYS A 688 -34.03 -8.48 -23.48
C CYS A 688 -34.79 -9.07 -24.67
N VAL A 689 -35.92 -9.74 -24.41
CA VAL A 689 -36.80 -10.26 -25.48
C VAL A 689 -37.61 -9.10 -26.06
N PRO A 690 -37.59 -8.86 -27.39
CA PRO A 690 -38.42 -7.82 -27.99
C PRO A 690 -39.91 -8.18 -27.91
N LEU A 691 -40.71 -7.19 -27.53
CA LEU A 691 -42.18 -7.23 -27.56
C LEU A 691 -42.67 -7.41 -29.02
N LEU A 692 -42.98 -8.64 -29.42
CA LEU A 692 -43.74 -8.90 -30.65
C LEU A 692 -45.09 -9.57 -30.28
N PRO A 693 -46.23 -9.03 -30.74
CA PRO A 693 -47.53 -9.59 -30.38
C PRO A 693 -47.82 -10.88 -31.15
N GLY A 694 -48.22 -11.92 -30.44
CA GLY A 694 -49.04 -13.00 -30.98
C GLY A 694 -48.29 -14.23 -31.48
N LYS A 695 -48.07 -15.21 -30.59
CA LYS A 695 -48.35 -16.64 -30.80
C LYS A 695 -48.14 -17.41 -29.49
N LYS A 696 -49.13 -18.21 -29.10
CA LYS A 696 -49.04 -19.14 -27.96
C LYS A 696 -48.25 -20.38 -28.41
N THR A 697 -47.22 -20.76 -27.68
CA THR A 697 -46.58 -22.09 -27.79
C THR A 697 -46.74 -22.81 -26.45
N SER A 698 -47.71 -23.73 -26.40
CA SER A 698 -47.86 -24.72 -25.33
C SER A 698 -46.93 -25.91 -25.60
N SER A 699 -46.42 -26.51 -24.51
CA SER A 699 -45.69 -27.78 -24.38
C SER A 699 -44.16 -27.76 -24.58
N ILE A 700 -43.42 -27.73 -23.46
CA ILE A 700 -42.08 -28.36 -23.32
C ILE A 700 -42.03 -29.02 -21.93
N HIS A 701 -41.79 -30.33 -21.88
CA HIS A 701 -41.50 -31.08 -20.65
C HIS A 701 -39.97 -31.06 -20.36
N SER A 702 -39.63 -31.08 -19.07
CA SER A 702 -38.27 -31.07 -18.48
C SER A 702 -37.22 -31.96 -19.19
N PRO A 703 -35.98 -31.48 -19.38
CA PRO A 703 -34.84 -32.36 -19.65
C PRO A 703 -33.69 -32.17 -18.64
N TRP A 704 -33.62 -33.09 -17.67
CA TRP A 704 -32.34 -33.62 -17.16
C TRP A 704 -31.99 -34.92 -17.89
N ASP A 705 -32.35 -35.04 -19.17
CA ASP A 705 -32.10 -36.25 -19.95
C ASP A 705 -31.00 -36.01 -21.00
N HIS A 706 -29.93 -36.78 -20.85
CA HIS A 706 -28.84 -36.87 -21.80
C HIS A 706 -29.35 -37.56 -23.07
N ARG A 707 -29.59 -36.80 -24.14
CA ARG A 707 -29.54 -37.18 -25.57
C ARG A 707 -30.45 -36.22 -26.34
N PHE A 708 -29.90 -35.39 -27.23
CA PHE A 708 -30.47 -35.01 -28.53
C PHE A 708 -29.44 -34.07 -29.21
N TYR A 709 -28.62 -34.66 -30.08
CA TYR A 709 -27.87 -33.96 -31.13
C TYR A 709 -28.51 -34.34 -32.46
N GLU A 710 -28.50 -33.39 -33.41
CA GLU A 710 -28.92 -33.48 -34.83
C GLU A 710 -30.37 -33.01 -35.12
N GLU A 711 -30.55 -31.84 -35.76
CA GLU A 711 -30.87 -31.72 -37.20
C GLU A 711 -31.30 -30.30 -37.66
N ASP A 712 -30.82 -29.94 -38.87
CA ASP A 712 -31.38 -29.06 -39.93
C ASP A 712 -31.27 -27.50 -39.87
N PRO A 713 -30.33 -26.88 -40.63
CA PRO A 713 -30.18 -25.42 -40.77
C PRO A 713 -31.18 -24.69 -41.69
N ASP A 714 -32.03 -25.37 -42.47
CA ASP A 714 -32.68 -24.74 -43.64
C ASP A 714 -34.13 -24.21 -43.41
N LYS A 715 -34.59 -24.06 -42.16
CA LYS A 715 -36.02 -23.74 -41.88
C LYS A 715 -36.37 -22.40 -41.24
N CYS A 716 -35.53 -21.37 -41.29
CA CYS A 716 -35.91 -20.03 -40.82
C CYS A 716 -35.85 -18.94 -41.90
N ALA A 717 -37.02 -18.61 -42.44
CA ALA A 717 -37.23 -17.45 -43.31
C ALA A 717 -37.98 -16.34 -42.52
N PHE A 718 -37.33 -15.21 -42.23
CA PHE A 718 -37.99 -13.92 -41.94
C PHE A 718 -37.12 -12.70 -42.34
N SER A 719 -37.82 -11.77 -43.02
CA SER A 719 -37.60 -10.39 -43.52
C SER A 719 -36.26 -9.62 -43.33
N PRO A 720 -35.82 -8.83 -44.35
CA PRO A 720 -34.56 -8.10 -44.37
C PRO A 720 -34.68 -6.65 -43.87
N ALA A 721 -34.23 -6.38 -42.64
CA ALA A 721 -33.79 -5.05 -42.23
C ALA A 721 -32.73 -5.14 -41.12
N LEU A 722 -31.55 -4.60 -41.43
CA LEU A 722 -30.42 -4.22 -40.55
C LEU A 722 -29.38 -5.30 -40.11
N ARG A 723 -28.30 -5.35 -40.91
CA ARG A 723 -26.85 -5.41 -40.59
C ARG A 723 -26.24 -6.65 -39.90
N VAL A 724 -25.88 -7.62 -40.74
CA VAL A 724 -24.52 -8.17 -41.00
C VAL A 724 -23.45 -8.18 -39.88
N SER A 725 -23.24 -9.41 -39.35
CA SER A 725 -22.00 -10.21 -39.19
C SER A 725 -20.91 -9.82 -38.17
N ILE A 726 -20.57 -10.76 -37.28
CA ILE A 726 -19.39 -11.67 -37.36
C ILE A 726 -19.67 -12.97 -36.54
N PRO A 727 -19.09 -14.13 -36.91
CA PRO A 727 -19.60 -15.46 -36.58
C PRO A 727 -18.89 -16.10 -35.37
N TYR A 728 -19.66 -16.77 -34.49
CA TYR A 728 -19.10 -17.71 -33.50
C TYR A 728 -19.84 -19.05 -33.64
N PRO A 729 -19.18 -20.10 -34.17
CA PRO A 729 -19.78 -21.41 -34.25
C PRO A 729 -19.63 -22.14 -32.89
N ARG A 730 -20.75 -22.72 -32.44
CA ARG A 730 -20.90 -23.76 -31.41
C ARG A 730 -21.29 -23.30 -29.99
N ARG A 731 -22.61 -23.49 -29.77
CA ARG A 731 -23.35 -23.82 -28.53
C ARG A 731 -23.60 -22.69 -27.53
N LEU A 732 -24.55 -21.84 -27.92
CA LEU A 732 -25.42 -21.02 -27.06
C LEU A 732 -26.75 -21.74 -26.70
N GLU A 733 -26.82 -23.07 -26.87
CA GLU A 733 -28.09 -23.84 -26.82
C GLU A 733 -28.60 -24.21 -25.41
N LEU A 734 -27.91 -23.82 -24.34
CA LEU A 734 -28.35 -24.11 -22.96
C LEU A 734 -28.98 -22.92 -22.21
N ILE A 735 -29.06 -21.74 -22.82
CA ILE A 735 -29.53 -20.51 -22.15
C ILE A 735 -30.98 -20.15 -22.52
N GLN A 736 -31.53 -20.74 -23.59
CA GLN A 736 -32.89 -20.43 -24.04
C GLN A 736 -34.03 -20.78 -23.05
N PRO A 737 -34.00 -21.91 -22.30
CA PRO A 737 -35.08 -22.19 -21.35
C PRO A 737 -34.96 -21.39 -20.04
N LEU A 738 -33.78 -20.82 -19.74
CA LEU A 738 -33.54 -20.00 -18.54
C LEU A 738 -34.00 -18.55 -18.73
N SER A 739 -33.93 -18.00 -19.93
CA SER A 739 -34.34 -16.60 -20.22
C SER A 739 -35.80 -16.27 -19.88
N ALA A 740 -36.69 -17.26 -19.82
CA ALA A 740 -38.10 -17.09 -19.46
C ALA A 740 -38.39 -17.23 -17.96
N VAL A 741 -37.48 -17.86 -17.20
CA VAL A 741 -37.59 -18.06 -15.74
C VAL A 741 -37.26 -16.77 -14.97
N PHE A 742 -36.61 -15.81 -15.62
CA PHE A 742 -35.88 -14.72 -14.98
C PHE A 742 -36.45 -13.31 -15.23
N ALA A 743 -37.66 -13.16 -15.77
CA ALA A 743 -38.30 -11.85 -15.92
C ALA A 743 -38.77 -11.20 -14.58
N PHE A 744 -38.46 -11.81 -13.42
CA PHE A 744 -39.00 -11.44 -12.10
C PHE A 744 -38.17 -10.40 -11.31
N TYR A 745 -36.92 -10.08 -11.70
CA TYR A 745 -36.00 -9.25 -10.87
C TYR A 745 -35.21 -8.21 -11.71
N GLY A 746 -35.84 -7.08 -12.05
CA GLY A 746 -35.42 -6.03 -12.99
C GLY A 746 -34.04 -5.34 -12.83
N GLY A 747 -33.12 -5.86 -12.02
CA GLY A 747 -31.74 -5.41 -11.92
C GLY A 747 -30.74 -6.56 -11.87
N ALA A 748 -31.16 -7.82 -11.80
CA ALA A 748 -30.24 -8.92 -11.59
C ALA A 748 -29.46 -9.32 -12.84
N TYR A 749 -29.92 -9.07 -14.07
CA TYR A 749 -29.57 -9.88 -15.26
C TYR A 749 -28.46 -9.37 -16.19
N LEU A 750 -27.65 -8.42 -15.73
CA LEU A 750 -26.59 -7.85 -16.56
C LEU A 750 -25.41 -8.83 -16.67
N LEU A 751 -24.98 -9.10 -17.91
CA LEU A 751 -23.75 -9.82 -18.20
C LEU A 751 -22.66 -8.83 -18.59
N ALA A 752 -21.48 -8.97 -18.02
CA ALA A 752 -20.33 -8.17 -18.41
C ALA A 752 -19.05 -8.99 -18.24
N SER A 753 -18.10 -8.79 -19.15
CA SER A 753 -16.73 -9.21 -18.94
C SER A 753 -16.04 -8.30 -17.92
N ALA A 754 -14.91 -8.74 -17.38
CA ALA A 754 -14.10 -7.90 -16.51
C ALA A 754 -13.59 -6.68 -17.27
N ARG A 755 -13.24 -6.82 -18.57
CA ARG A 755 -12.78 -5.73 -19.43
C ARG A 755 -13.81 -4.62 -19.56
N ASP A 756 -15.06 -4.97 -19.85
CA ASP A 756 -16.13 -3.99 -20.04
C ASP A 756 -16.44 -3.26 -18.72
N TYR A 757 -16.53 -3.99 -17.61
CA TYR A 757 -16.81 -3.37 -16.31
C TYR A 757 -15.64 -2.49 -15.84
N LEU A 758 -14.39 -2.93 -16.07
CA LEU A 758 -13.19 -2.15 -15.73
C LEU A 758 -13.08 -0.88 -16.59
N THR A 759 -13.55 -0.91 -17.84
CA THR A 759 -13.63 0.26 -18.71
C THR A 759 -14.57 1.33 -18.13
N LEU A 760 -15.72 0.92 -17.58
CA LEU A 760 -16.61 1.84 -16.86
C LEU A 760 -15.91 2.45 -15.65
N LEU A 761 -15.27 1.64 -14.80
CA LEU A 761 -14.56 2.14 -13.62
C LEU A 761 -13.42 3.10 -13.97
N ARG A 762 -12.64 2.77 -15.01
CA ARG A 762 -11.60 3.65 -15.55
C ARG A 762 -12.16 4.99 -16.03
N HIS A 763 -13.30 4.98 -16.72
CA HIS A 763 -13.97 6.20 -17.16
C HIS A 763 -14.33 7.10 -15.96
N LEU A 764 -14.84 6.52 -14.88
CA LEU A 764 -15.15 7.26 -13.65
C LEU A 764 -13.88 7.83 -12.99
N LEU A 765 -12.78 7.07 -12.96
CA LEU A 765 -11.48 7.58 -12.47
C LEU A 765 -10.95 8.73 -13.33
N GLN A 766 -11.03 8.60 -14.66
CA GLN A 766 -10.59 9.64 -15.60
C GLN A 766 -11.42 10.92 -15.45
N LEU A 767 -12.74 10.77 -15.27
CA LEU A 767 -13.62 11.90 -15.01
C LEU A 767 -13.34 12.56 -13.66
N HIS A 768 -13.12 11.78 -12.60
CA HIS A 768 -12.77 12.29 -11.27
C HIS A 768 -11.45 13.08 -11.28
N SER A 769 -10.42 12.50 -11.91
CA SER A 769 -9.07 13.08 -12.03
C SER A 769 -8.93 14.15 -13.12
N ASN A 770 -10.01 14.44 -13.87
CA ASN A 770 -10.00 15.38 -14.99
C ASN A 770 -8.96 15.02 -16.08
N THR A 771 -8.80 13.72 -16.36
CA THR A 771 -7.88 13.15 -17.36
C THR A 771 -8.61 12.48 -18.53
N LEU A 772 -9.93 12.69 -18.64
CA LEU A 772 -10.73 12.11 -19.71
C LEU A 772 -10.22 12.58 -21.09
N PRO A 773 -10.00 11.68 -22.06
CA PRO A 773 -9.52 12.06 -23.39
C PRO A 773 -10.47 13.07 -24.07
N PRO A 774 -9.96 14.06 -24.83
CA PRO A 774 -10.79 15.11 -25.43
C PRO A 774 -11.90 14.61 -26.38
N ASN A 775 -11.72 13.42 -26.95
CA ASN A 775 -12.66 12.78 -27.86
C ASN A 775 -13.68 11.85 -27.17
N VAL A 776 -13.57 11.66 -25.86
CA VAL A 776 -14.46 10.80 -25.08
C VAL A 776 -15.46 11.68 -24.33
N LYS A 777 -16.76 11.44 -24.55
CA LYS A 777 -17.82 12.19 -23.88
C LYS A 777 -17.97 11.69 -22.43
N PRO A 778 -18.06 12.59 -21.43
CA PRO A 778 -18.29 12.17 -20.05
C PRO A 778 -19.69 11.53 -19.90
N ILE A 779 -19.79 10.43 -19.15
CA ILE A 779 -21.05 9.71 -18.89
C ILE A 779 -21.99 10.51 -17.98
N VAL A 780 -21.43 11.28 -17.05
CA VAL A 780 -22.10 12.32 -16.24
C VAL A 780 -21.11 13.48 -16.08
N SER A 781 -21.54 14.65 -15.65
CA SER A 781 -20.60 15.71 -15.29
C SER A 781 -19.71 15.29 -14.12
N ARG A 782 -18.50 15.88 -14.06
CA ARG A 782 -17.56 15.67 -12.95
C ARG A 782 -18.17 16.10 -11.62
N ASP A 783 -18.95 17.18 -11.62
CA ASP A 783 -19.60 17.69 -10.41
C ASP A 783 -20.66 16.71 -9.90
N THR A 784 -21.46 16.11 -10.78
CA THR A 784 -22.40 15.03 -10.41
C THR A 784 -21.65 13.80 -9.90
N LEU A 785 -20.56 13.39 -10.55
CA LEU A 785 -19.76 12.27 -10.08
C LEU A 785 -19.28 12.48 -8.62
N ILE A 786 -18.70 13.64 -8.33
CA ILE A 786 -18.18 13.94 -6.99
C ILE A 786 -19.31 14.12 -5.97
N SER A 787 -20.36 14.85 -6.32
CA SER A 787 -21.42 15.24 -5.37
C SER A 787 -22.52 14.20 -5.19
N LYS A 788 -22.60 13.18 -6.05
CA LYS A 788 -23.67 12.17 -6.02
C LYS A 788 -23.16 10.73 -5.95
N VAL A 789 -22.12 10.38 -6.73
CA VAL A 789 -21.58 9.01 -6.75
C VAL A 789 -20.60 8.78 -5.59
N PHE A 790 -19.69 9.73 -5.35
CA PHE A 790 -18.68 9.65 -4.28
C PHE A 790 -19.03 10.49 -3.04
N ALA A 791 -20.31 10.80 -2.84
CA ALA A 791 -20.78 11.58 -1.71
C ALA A 791 -21.79 10.79 -0.84
N PRO A 792 -21.70 10.93 0.49
CA PRO A 792 -22.71 10.40 1.40
C PRO A 792 -24.09 11.03 1.17
N ALA A 793 -25.15 10.21 1.17
CA ALA A 793 -26.52 10.67 0.95
C ALA A 793 -27.51 10.28 2.05
N LEU A 794 -27.07 9.52 3.07
CA LEU A 794 -27.97 8.92 4.07
C LEU A 794 -28.02 9.72 5.38
N SER A 795 -29.19 9.65 6.05
CA SER A 795 -29.34 10.11 7.44
C SER A 795 -28.55 9.20 8.41
N PRO A 796 -28.22 9.65 9.63
CA PRO A 796 -27.56 8.79 10.63
C PRO A 796 -28.33 7.50 10.95
N GLN A 797 -29.67 7.55 10.94
CA GLN A 797 -30.51 6.36 11.16
C GLN A 797 -30.38 5.38 10.00
N SER A 798 -30.51 5.87 8.77
CA SER A 798 -30.33 5.09 7.54
C SER A 798 -28.92 4.50 7.44
N GLN A 799 -27.89 5.25 7.86
CA GLN A 799 -26.51 4.78 7.95
C GLN A 799 -26.39 3.60 8.92
N LYS A 800 -26.98 3.70 10.11
CA LYS A 800 -26.97 2.60 11.07
C LYS A 800 -27.61 1.34 10.48
N SER A 801 -28.72 1.47 9.76
CA SER A 801 -29.41 0.34 9.14
C SER A 801 -28.58 -0.39 8.06
N ILE A 802 -27.79 0.34 7.26
CA ILE A 802 -26.85 -0.30 6.31
C ILE A 802 -25.65 -0.91 7.04
N GLU A 803 -25.15 -0.28 8.10
CA GLU A 803 -24.07 -0.83 8.94
C GLU A 803 -24.52 -2.11 9.66
N ASP A 804 -25.75 -2.17 10.16
CA ASP A 804 -26.31 -3.39 10.77
C ASP A 804 -26.44 -4.53 9.75
N MET A 805 -26.73 -4.22 8.47
CA MET A 805 -26.78 -5.22 7.40
C MET A 805 -25.39 -5.70 6.98
N LEU A 806 -24.45 -4.78 6.80
CA LEU A 806 -23.12 -5.07 6.24
C LEU A 806 -22.09 -5.45 7.30
N GLY A 807 -22.28 -5.07 8.56
CA GLY A 807 -21.36 -5.29 9.67
C GLY A 807 -20.83 -6.72 9.73
N PRO A 808 -21.68 -7.76 9.75
CA PRO A 808 -21.24 -9.15 9.78
C PRO A 808 -20.37 -9.60 8.60
N ILE A 809 -20.44 -8.90 7.45
CA ILE A 809 -19.60 -9.16 6.28
C ILE A 809 -18.20 -8.54 6.47
N PHE A 810 -18.11 -7.44 7.21
CA PHE A 810 -16.91 -6.63 7.43
C PHE A 810 -16.36 -6.73 8.85
N ASP A 811 -16.72 -7.77 9.63
CA ASP A 811 -16.27 -7.95 11.04
C ASP A 811 -14.73 -7.88 11.23
N SER A 812 -13.94 -8.11 10.18
CA SER A 812 -12.47 -8.00 10.18
C SER A 812 -11.90 -6.74 9.50
N ILE A 813 -12.75 -5.77 9.14
CA ILE A 813 -12.39 -4.58 8.37
C ILE A 813 -12.96 -3.34 9.07
N GLU A 814 -12.08 -2.47 9.56
CA GLU A 814 -12.51 -1.16 10.06
C GLU A 814 -12.68 -0.22 8.86
N THR A 815 -13.90 0.25 8.61
CA THR A 815 -14.23 1.12 7.47
C THR A 815 -14.46 2.58 7.87
N GLY A 816 -14.43 2.88 9.18
CA GLY A 816 -14.84 4.18 9.74
C GLY A 816 -16.33 4.52 9.54
N GLY A 817 -17.14 3.55 9.10
CA GLY A 817 -18.56 3.69 8.77
C GLY A 817 -18.82 3.42 7.29
N ILE A 818 -20.05 3.00 6.96
CA ILE A 818 -20.47 2.72 5.58
C ILE A 818 -21.73 3.51 5.28
N GLN A 819 -21.78 4.16 4.12
CA GLN A 819 -22.99 4.80 3.60
C GLN A 819 -23.35 4.35 2.19
N TRP A 820 -24.53 4.75 1.72
CA TRP A 820 -24.99 4.56 0.36
C TRP A 820 -25.03 5.91 -0.37
N GLY A 821 -24.47 5.97 -1.58
CA GLY A 821 -24.56 7.14 -2.44
C GLY A 821 -25.62 6.97 -3.54
N TYR A 822 -25.89 8.03 -4.30
CA TYR A 822 -26.75 7.96 -5.49
C TYR A 822 -26.12 7.12 -6.61
N GLY A 823 -24.87 6.67 -6.46
CA GLY A 823 -24.15 5.83 -7.42
C GLY A 823 -24.53 4.36 -7.39
N GLY A 824 -25.48 3.92 -6.57
CA GLY A 824 -25.90 2.52 -6.50
C GLY A 824 -24.85 1.59 -5.88
N THR A 825 -23.93 2.14 -5.09
CA THR A 825 -22.84 1.45 -4.40
C THR A 825 -22.65 1.97 -2.98
N ALA A 826 -22.03 1.16 -2.14
CA ALA A 826 -21.62 1.58 -0.80
C ALA A 826 -20.36 2.45 -0.85
N LEU A 827 -20.22 3.35 0.12
CA LEU A 827 -19.12 4.28 0.30
C LEU A 827 -18.50 4.09 1.69
N ALA A 828 -17.18 4.05 1.74
CA ALA A 828 -16.41 4.05 2.98
C ALA A 828 -16.30 5.46 3.57
N LEU A 829 -16.62 5.63 4.86
CA LEU A 829 -16.48 6.94 5.52
C LEU A 829 -15.08 7.17 6.12
N GLY A 830 -14.35 6.12 6.44
CA GLY A 830 -12.97 6.15 6.91
C GLY A 830 -12.04 5.31 6.05
N ASP A 831 -10.75 5.36 6.39
CA ASP A 831 -9.76 4.47 5.79
C ASP A 831 -10.11 3.01 6.11
N TRP A 832 -10.02 2.16 5.10
CA TRP A 832 -10.22 0.72 5.26
C TRP A 832 -8.98 0.12 5.89
N MET A 833 -9.11 -0.34 7.13
CA MET A 833 -8.02 -0.99 7.87
C MET A 833 -8.32 -2.47 8.04
N VAL A 834 -7.34 -3.33 7.75
CA VAL A 834 -7.37 -4.76 8.04
C VAL A 834 -6.27 -5.12 9.00
N GLU A 835 -6.62 -5.91 10.01
CA GLU A 835 -5.65 -6.50 10.92
C GLU A 835 -5.10 -7.79 10.31
N SER A 836 -3.79 -7.82 10.06
CA SER A 836 -3.08 -9.00 9.59
C SER A 836 -1.78 -9.13 10.39
N GLU A 837 -1.57 -10.31 10.99
CA GLU A 837 -0.35 -10.63 11.76
C GLU A 837 -0.06 -9.61 12.90
N GLY A 838 -1.09 -9.07 13.56
CA GLY A 838 -0.95 -8.09 14.64
C GLY A 838 -0.63 -6.67 14.18
N THR A 839 -0.65 -6.40 12.86
CA THR A 839 -0.48 -5.05 12.29
C THR A 839 -1.75 -4.62 11.56
N LYS A 840 -2.22 -3.39 11.83
CA LYS A 840 -3.31 -2.77 11.06
C LYS A 840 -2.74 -2.20 9.76
N LYS A 841 -3.12 -2.77 8.63
CA LYS A 841 -2.76 -2.31 7.30
C LYS A 841 -3.90 -1.52 6.67
N LYS A 842 -3.56 -0.41 6.02
CA LYS A 842 -4.50 0.42 5.28
C LYS A 842 -4.68 -0.15 3.87
N LEU A 843 -5.90 -0.54 3.51
CA LEU A 843 -6.24 -1.12 2.21
C LEU A 843 -6.78 -0.09 1.22
N ARG A 844 -7.62 0.83 1.68
CA ARG A 844 -8.28 1.85 0.86
C ARG A 844 -8.48 3.13 1.66
N LYS A 845 -8.66 4.24 0.96
CA LYS A 845 -8.92 5.53 1.60
C LYS A 845 -10.41 5.78 1.81
N ALA A 846 -10.72 6.64 2.78
CA ALA A 846 -12.05 7.22 2.93
C ALA A 846 -12.58 7.77 1.58
N GLY A 847 -13.86 7.55 1.29
CA GLY A 847 -14.49 7.92 0.02
C GLY A 847 -14.43 6.85 -1.08
N SER A 848 -13.80 5.70 -0.82
CA SER A 848 -13.82 4.56 -1.75
C SER A 848 -15.23 4.00 -1.93
N ALA A 849 -15.64 3.79 -3.18
CA ALA A 849 -16.92 3.14 -3.50
C ALA A 849 -16.71 1.66 -3.83
N PHE A 850 -17.64 0.81 -3.41
CA PHE A 850 -17.56 -0.63 -3.60
C PHE A 850 -18.94 -1.29 -3.59
N TRP A 851 -19.06 -2.42 -4.28
CA TRP A 851 -20.24 -3.28 -4.15
C TRP A 851 -19.96 -4.71 -4.58
N PHE A 852 -20.85 -5.62 -4.17
CA PHE A 852 -20.77 -7.05 -4.47
C PHE A 852 -22.09 -7.58 -5.06
N GLY A 853 -21.96 -8.49 -6.01
CA GLY A 853 -23.02 -9.27 -6.63
C GLY A 853 -23.28 -10.56 -5.85
N PHE A 854 -24.51 -11.07 -5.96
CA PHE A 854 -24.94 -12.30 -5.28
C PHE A 854 -24.09 -13.53 -5.62
N LEU A 855 -23.51 -13.57 -6.83
CA LEU A 855 -22.66 -14.67 -7.29
C LEU A 855 -21.17 -14.46 -6.99
N ASN A 856 -20.87 -13.69 -5.94
CA ASN A 856 -19.52 -13.35 -5.50
C ASN A 856 -18.69 -12.60 -6.57
N THR A 857 -19.37 -11.78 -7.37
CA THR A 857 -18.70 -10.75 -8.17
C THR A 857 -18.54 -9.50 -7.31
N SER A 858 -17.48 -8.70 -7.49
CA SER A 858 -17.32 -7.44 -6.77
C SER A 858 -16.52 -6.43 -7.57
N HIS A 859 -16.65 -5.17 -7.18
CA HIS A 859 -15.77 -4.11 -7.64
C HIS A 859 -15.45 -3.14 -6.51
N PHE A 860 -14.42 -2.34 -6.74
CA PHE A 860 -14.22 -1.10 -6.02
C PHE A 860 -13.58 -0.03 -6.90
N ILE A 861 -13.72 1.22 -6.47
CA ILE A 861 -13.07 2.38 -7.05
C ILE A 861 -12.65 3.31 -5.90
N ASP A 862 -11.36 3.63 -5.84
CA ASP A 862 -10.78 4.56 -4.88
C ASP A 862 -10.25 5.79 -5.65
N PRO A 863 -11.02 6.88 -5.68
CA PRO A 863 -10.64 8.08 -6.43
C PRO A 863 -9.39 8.78 -5.89
N SER A 864 -8.99 8.52 -4.63
CA SER A 864 -7.86 9.17 -3.99
C SER A 864 -6.53 8.50 -4.31
N THR A 865 -6.53 7.17 -4.45
CA THR A 865 -5.37 6.39 -4.92
C THR A 865 -5.36 6.30 -6.45
N GLY A 866 -6.49 6.59 -7.11
CA GLY A 866 -6.62 6.53 -8.56
C GLY A 866 -6.71 5.09 -9.09
N VAL A 867 -7.11 4.14 -8.25
CA VAL A 867 -7.18 2.71 -8.57
C VAL A 867 -8.62 2.22 -8.52
N ALA A 868 -8.97 1.38 -9.49
CA ALA A 868 -10.22 0.62 -9.47
C ALA A 868 -9.96 -0.83 -9.88
N ALA A 869 -10.78 -1.74 -9.38
CA ALA A 869 -10.66 -3.15 -9.73
C ALA A 869 -12.01 -3.86 -9.73
N VAL A 870 -12.04 -4.99 -10.43
CA VAL A 870 -13.17 -5.90 -10.50
C VAL A 870 -12.68 -7.33 -10.26
N LEU A 871 -13.47 -8.10 -9.51
CA LEU A 871 -13.30 -9.52 -9.31
C LEU A 871 -14.60 -10.21 -9.72
N GLN A 872 -14.56 -11.04 -10.75
CA GLN A 872 -15.73 -11.75 -11.23
C GLN A 872 -15.60 -13.25 -10.99
N VAL A 873 -16.64 -13.80 -10.37
CA VAL A 873 -16.79 -15.20 -9.99
C VAL A 873 -18.22 -15.61 -10.31
N GLN A 874 -18.44 -16.91 -10.54
CA GLN A 874 -19.77 -17.46 -10.79
C GLN A 874 -20.10 -18.57 -9.80
N THR A 875 -20.22 -18.24 -8.51
CA THR A 875 -20.58 -19.22 -7.45
C THR A 875 -21.80 -18.82 -6.64
N LEU A 876 -22.65 -19.81 -6.36
CA LEU A 876 -23.76 -19.63 -5.42
C LEU A 876 -23.23 -19.61 -3.97
N PRO A 877 -23.78 -18.77 -3.09
CA PRO A 877 -23.48 -18.84 -1.66
C PRO A 877 -23.91 -20.20 -1.10
N PRO A 878 -23.19 -20.77 -0.11
CA PRO A 878 -23.50 -22.12 0.36
C PRO A 878 -24.76 -22.13 1.23
N TYR A 879 -25.67 -23.06 0.94
CA TYR A 879 -26.93 -23.24 1.64
C TYR A 879 -26.76 -24.13 2.88
N PRO A 880 -27.38 -23.78 4.03
CA PRO A 880 -27.35 -24.62 5.23
C PRO A 880 -28.18 -25.90 5.11
N ASP A 881 -29.16 -25.96 4.20
CA ASP A 881 -29.95 -27.17 3.93
C ASP A 881 -29.43 -27.90 2.68
N GLN A 882 -28.69 -28.98 2.91
CA GLN A 882 -28.06 -29.79 1.86
C GLN A 882 -29.05 -30.72 1.12
N SER A 883 -30.36 -30.60 1.36
CA SER A 883 -31.36 -31.33 0.57
C SER A 883 -31.52 -30.80 -0.86
N ILE A 884 -31.12 -29.54 -1.10
CA ILE A 884 -31.29 -28.83 -2.39
C ILE A 884 -30.26 -29.26 -3.45
N LEU A 885 -29.13 -29.85 -3.04
CA LEU A 885 -28.12 -30.39 -3.94
C LEU A 885 -27.85 -31.86 -3.57
N LYS A 886 -28.28 -32.80 -4.43
CA LYS A 886 -27.95 -34.25 -4.35
C LYS A 886 -26.45 -34.55 -4.58
N ILE A 887 -25.55 -33.64 -4.19
CA ILE A 887 -24.10 -33.79 -4.28
C ILE A 887 -23.58 -33.73 -2.85
N GLY A 888 -23.40 -34.90 -2.24
CA GLY A 888 -23.15 -35.07 -0.81
C GLY A 888 -21.76 -34.65 -0.30
N ARG A 889 -21.44 -33.35 -0.32
CA ARG A 889 -20.32 -32.80 0.46
C ARG A 889 -20.75 -31.57 1.26
N LYS A 890 -20.54 -31.64 2.58
CA LYS A 890 -20.65 -30.50 3.52
C LYS A 890 -19.54 -29.50 3.20
N VAL A 891 -19.88 -28.29 2.75
CA VAL A 891 -18.93 -27.19 2.61
C VAL A 891 -19.42 -26.04 3.48
N ASP A 892 -18.63 -25.68 4.49
CA ASP A 892 -18.88 -24.51 5.33
C ASP A 892 -18.64 -23.24 4.49
N ALA A 893 -19.54 -22.25 4.61
CA ALA A 893 -19.60 -21.07 3.76
C ALA A 893 -18.65 -19.95 4.12
N MET A 894 -18.38 -19.83 5.42
CA MET A 894 -17.60 -18.73 5.95
C MET A 894 -16.14 -18.76 5.49
N PRO A 895 -15.48 -19.92 5.32
CA PRO A 895 -14.15 -19.99 4.73
C PRO A 895 -14.09 -19.42 3.31
N LEU A 896 -15.07 -19.68 2.44
CA LEU A 896 -15.01 -19.23 1.04
C LEU A 896 -15.14 -17.72 0.89
N LEU A 897 -16.07 -17.10 1.63
CA LEU A 897 -16.21 -15.64 1.70
C LEU A 897 -15.00 -15.00 2.39
N LYS A 898 -14.51 -15.58 3.49
CA LYS A 898 -13.29 -15.09 4.16
C LYS A 898 -12.06 -15.20 3.27
N THR A 899 -11.93 -16.26 2.49
CA THR A 899 -10.86 -16.45 1.50
C THR A 899 -11.00 -15.48 0.34
N TYR A 900 -12.23 -15.21 -0.14
CA TYR A 900 -12.50 -14.21 -1.18
C TYR A 900 -12.21 -12.78 -0.71
N HIS A 901 -12.64 -12.43 0.50
CA HIS A 901 -12.26 -11.19 1.14
C HIS A 901 -10.77 -11.15 1.45
N MET A 902 -10.11 -12.25 1.84
CA MET A 902 -8.65 -12.34 1.94
C MET A 902 -7.96 -12.12 0.60
N VAL A 903 -8.48 -12.64 -0.51
CA VAL A 903 -7.94 -12.44 -1.86
C VAL A 903 -8.02 -10.96 -2.25
N LEU A 904 -9.17 -10.33 -2.02
CA LEU A 904 -9.33 -8.88 -2.20
C LEU A 904 -8.46 -8.07 -1.21
N ASN A 905 -8.34 -8.50 0.04
CA ASN A 905 -7.59 -7.81 1.09
C ASN A 905 -6.08 -7.95 0.90
N THR A 906 -5.61 -9.07 0.34
CA THR A 906 -4.19 -9.29 0.04
C THR A 906 -3.79 -8.55 -1.23
N PHE A 907 -4.69 -8.45 -2.23
CA PHE A 907 -4.51 -7.59 -3.40
C PHE A 907 -4.32 -6.10 -3.04
N LEU A 908 -4.96 -5.67 -1.95
CA LEU A 908 -5.00 -4.27 -1.52
C LEU A 908 -4.06 -3.95 -0.35
N SER A 909 -3.31 -4.94 0.14
CA SER A 909 -2.19 -4.66 1.03
C SER A 909 -1.12 -3.91 0.22
N PRO A 910 -0.59 -2.79 0.73
CA PRO A 910 0.53 -2.09 0.10
C PRO A 910 1.72 -3.02 -0.16
#